data_AF-A0ABD2AAN3-F1
#
_entry.id   AF-A0ABD2AAN3-F1
#
_cell.length_a   1.000
_cell.length_b   1.000
_cell.length_c   1.000
_cell.angle_alpha   90.00
_cell.angle_beta   90.00
_cell.angle_gamma   90.00
#
_symmetry.space_group_name_H-M   'P 1'
#
loop_
_entity.id
_entity.type
_entity.pdbx_description
1 polymer ?
#
loop_
_entity_poly.entity_id
_entity_poly.type
_entity_poly.pdbx_seq_one_letter_code
_entity_poly.pdbx_strand_id
1 'polypeptide(L)'
;MKSRCIFVGTLQILQFQPTYLRKSLGVFLRNASSFVPKRVLIVAKLTRYHFEKLREPYLNEEQFRNKLLERGTDYDLLLDTYRATKDIENEVTKVLKKLKIEYKKVDRSTISRTDVAWADLVFPIGGDGTFLLAANLIFDNKTPILGINSYPSESKGFLMLPSYYTNHVSKIFELLKAGQYDILMRSRIRTTLKGNEIWDPPFHMHEERNFLGVERFFSNGQLKPAKSVPLNERKLPWLALNEAFVAEVLAAKMSTLLVKVDDEEKYYRIKSSGICISTGTGSTSWYKAINSVNPQLVRRIFRLLNDRTNFTDTEIDQICSKFNDSLHFKPEAQNICYAIRDMNVTNVFQVPKNLEQDNFCKKLTVRSLCFNGGLVLDGGIAVQFNLGTTAEFKIDPEGALRSHRCLFPRNCRRMEEDDRQNIRSAVENILSGSINSQRSSYTQQSLTRTSDIVLSEDLIAGARQDGRMSNVRRFFCLFVTFDLLLTVLMWLICSMIAGENLETAFINQVVHYHIKTSLFDIVLTTTTTCAFLLAKVFLFDWLACKQPVFQVLLILTSFILSWAEAWFFDFRVIPQETHVINWIQNMSNTERAPLIQADTADPRQYSSIEPSRTFYTPMDSPAHSDTEDEFARRQDAIRKISRTNEIFIPKPLPKLTTDKIDEYKMTAETLLKNCYELLVSKEWKLETTTSKGDVVSYMQIHKPEGKIMKITGIVDAPANMLINWLFDGVEAAPSWNKLVTESMKLQQIDENTDIIYQATSPQGGGLIGARDFIILRYRNKYGNYYISSGMSVTLKSFPNRKNVTRGENGVSCWAAEELTDGDPSKCRFTWILNTNLKGWLPQKVVDRSLSTALVDFMSYLRKYLDEYQRHANT
;
A
#
# COMPACT_ATOMS: atom_id res chain seq x y z
N MET A 1 -19.15 66.54 59.58
CA MET A 1 -18.64 66.25 60.94
C MET A 1 -17.69 65.06 60.87
N LYS A 2 -16.54 65.18 61.54
CA LYS A 2 -15.50 64.18 61.91
C LYS A 2 -16.08 62.77 62.25
N SER A 3 -15.43 61.60 62.16
CA SER A 3 -14.04 61.15 62.02
C SER A 3 -13.97 59.59 61.90
N ARG A 4 -12.95 59.05 61.20
CA ARG A 4 -12.08 57.85 61.44
C ARG A 4 -12.71 56.45 61.77
N CYS A 5 -12.26 55.28 61.29
CA CYS A 5 -10.91 54.74 61.00
C CYS A 5 -10.93 53.36 60.23
N ILE A 6 -10.00 53.15 59.27
CA ILE A 6 -9.07 51.98 59.05
C ILE A 6 -9.66 50.55 58.79
N PHE A 7 -9.25 49.66 57.84
CA PHE A 7 -8.11 49.54 56.88
C PHE A 7 -8.39 48.50 55.73
N VAL A 8 -7.87 48.80 54.51
CA VAL A 8 -7.19 47.99 53.45
C VAL A 8 -7.73 46.59 53.06
N GLY A 9 -7.96 46.19 51.81
CA GLY A 9 -7.53 46.60 50.45
C GLY A 9 -7.19 45.30 49.67
N THR A 10 -7.68 45.00 48.46
CA THR A 10 -7.28 45.60 47.18
C THR A 10 -8.21 45.09 46.07
N LEU A 11 -8.72 46.00 45.22
CA LEU A 11 -9.57 45.72 44.06
C LEU A 11 -8.90 46.26 42.79
N GLN A 12 -9.27 45.65 41.66
CA GLN A 12 -9.02 46.02 40.26
C GLN A 12 -9.20 47.52 39.94
N ILE A 13 -8.56 48.00 38.86
CA ILE A 13 -9.24 48.58 37.67
C ILE A 13 -8.22 49.04 36.59
N LEU A 14 -8.58 48.73 35.35
CA LEU A 14 -8.27 49.27 34.00
C LEU A 14 -7.30 50.45 33.83
N GLN A 15 -6.52 50.42 32.73
CA GLN A 15 -6.28 51.63 31.93
C GLN A 15 -5.86 51.35 30.47
N PHE A 16 -6.29 52.28 29.61
CA PHE A 16 -6.11 52.45 28.17
C PHE A 16 -4.65 52.53 27.68
N GLN A 17 -4.41 52.22 26.39
CA GLN A 17 -3.18 52.52 25.63
C GLN A 17 -3.04 54.04 25.32
N PRO A 18 -1.82 54.61 25.15
CA PRO A 18 -1.17 54.63 23.81
C PRO A 18 0.40 54.70 23.74
N THR A 19 0.91 54.20 22.60
CA THR A 19 2.09 54.68 21.81
C THR A 19 3.54 54.68 22.33
N TYR A 20 4.39 54.02 21.52
CA TYR A 20 5.73 54.43 21.05
C TYR A 20 6.61 55.30 21.96
N LEU A 21 7.58 54.67 22.64
CA LEU A 21 9.03 54.99 22.62
C LEU A 21 9.72 54.23 23.77
N ARG A 22 10.50 53.20 23.46
CA ARG A 22 11.80 53.01 24.14
C ARG A 22 12.74 52.17 23.28
N LYS A 23 13.67 52.89 22.65
CA LYS A 23 14.93 52.38 22.11
C LYS A 23 15.72 51.63 23.19
N SER A 24 16.41 50.60 22.72
CA SER A 24 17.76 50.17 23.12
C SER A 24 18.07 50.11 24.62
N LEU A 25 18.06 48.90 25.18
CA LEU A 25 19.08 48.40 26.11
C LEU A 25 18.79 46.92 26.41
N GLY A 26 19.26 46.06 25.52
CA GLY A 26 19.34 44.62 25.73
C GLY A 26 20.77 44.18 25.45
N VAL A 27 21.66 44.42 26.40
CA VAL A 27 23.01 43.85 26.41
C VAL A 27 22.87 42.33 26.50
N PHE A 28 23.17 41.62 25.43
CA PHE A 28 23.56 40.21 25.47
C PHE A 28 24.89 40.05 24.75
N LEU A 29 25.95 40.56 25.37
CA LEU A 29 27.30 40.05 25.16
C LEU A 29 27.40 38.74 25.97
N ARG A 30 27.07 37.62 25.32
CA ARG A 30 27.66 36.33 25.68
C ARG A 30 28.48 35.88 24.48
N ASN A 31 29.73 36.34 24.41
CA ASN A 31 30.70 35.63 23.60
C ASN A 31 30.87 34.25 24.27
N ALA A 32 30.51 33.18 23.57
CA ALA A 32 30.83 31.84 24.03
C ALA A 32 32.35 31.70 24.12
N SER A 33 32.85 30.78 24.95
CA SER A 33 34.27 30.44 24.95
C SER A 33 34.69 29.96 23.56
N SER A 34 35.93 30.28 23.15
CA SER A 34 36.53 29.72 21.92
C SER A 34 36.28 28.21 21.84
N PHE A 35 35.71 27.76 20.73
CA PHE A 35 35.47 26.35 20.44
C PHE A 35 36.22 25.94 19.17
N VAL A 36 37.23 25.09 19.34
CA VAL A 36 37.99 24.53 18.22
C VAL A 36 37.85 23.01 18.31
N PRO A 37 37.01 22.38 17.48
CA PRO A 37 36.85 20.93 17.50
C PRO A 37 38.17 20.27 17.06
N LYS A 38 38.60 19.21 17.74
CA LYS A 38 39.76 18.42 17.29
C LYS A 38 39.31 17.37 16.28
N ARG A 39 38.08 16.86 16.46
CA ARG A 39 37.45 15.81 15.64
C ARG A 39 36.10 16.27 15.12
N VAL A 40 35.90 16.24 13.80
CA VAL A 40 34.65 16.62 13.14
C VAL A 40 34.05 15.43 12.40
N LEU A 41 32.80 15.08 12.69
CA LEU A 41 32.06 14.08 11.91
C LEU A 41 31.22 14.77 10.85
N ILE A 42 31.56 14.56 9.59
CA ILE A 42 30.80 15.04 8.44
C ILE A 42 29.71 14.01 8.12
N VAL A 43 28.45 14.44 8.17
CA VAL A 43 27.30 13.62 7.76
C VAL A 43 26.80 14.15 6.41
N ALA A 44 27.16 13.46 5.34
CA ALA A 44 26.88 13.89 3.97
C ALA A 44 25.52 13.38 3.47
N LYS A 45 24.81 14.22 2.71
CA LYS A 45 23.57 13.85 2.01
C LYS A 45 23.84 12.79 0.94
N LEU A 46 23.14 11.67 1.01
CA LEU A 46 23.01 10.76 -0.13
C LEU A 46 21.99 11.36 -1.12
N THR A 47 22.49 11.98 -2.19
CA THR A 47 21.67 12.64 -3.21
C THR A 47 20.89 11.62 -4.04
N ARG A 48 19.75 12.03 -4.65
CA ARG A 48 18.95 11.15 -5.52
C ARG A 48 19.76 10.60 -6.70
N TYR A 49 20.61 11.41 -7.35
CA TYR A 49 21.54 10.93 -8.39
C TYR A 49 22.39 9.76 -7.90
N HIS A 50 23.09 9.95 -6.78
CA HIS A 50 23.93 8.90 -6.20
C HIS A 50 23.11 7.66 -5.82
N PHE A 51 21.90 7.84 -5.28
CA PHE A 51 21.01 6.74 -4.92
C PHE A 51 20.54 5.94 -6.15
N GLU A 52 20.05 6.60 -7.21
CA GLU A 52 19.63 5.94 -8.45
C GLU A 52 20.81 5.24 -9.13
N LYS A 53 22.01 5.83 -9.08
CA LYS A 53 23.22 5.21 -9.61
C LYS A 53 23.64 3.95 -8.84
N LEU A 54 23.43 3.93 -7.51
CA LEU A 54 23.66 2.71 -6.69
C LEU A 54 22.65 1.60 -6.99
N ARG A 55 21.43 1.93 -7.45
CA ARG A 55 20.43 0.93 -7.86
C ARG A 55 20.76 0.28 -9.20
N GLU A 56 21.50 0.99 -10.05
CA GLU A 56 21.76 0.61 -11.43
C GLU A 56 23.27 0.55 -11.71
N PRO A 57 24.06 -0.25 -10.96
CA PRO A 57 25.53 -0.20 -11.00
C PRO A 57 26.13 -0.65 -12.33
N TYR A 58 25.34 -1.32 -13.17
CA TYR A 58 25.76 -1.88 -14.46
C TYR A 58 25.53 -0.92 -15.64
N LEU A 59 24.78 0.18 -15.45
CA LEU A 59 24.53 1.14 -16.52
C LEU A 59 25.71 2.12 -16.66
N ASN A 60 26.09 2.40 -17.89
CA ASN A 60 26.99 3.53 -18.17
C ASN A 60 26.23 4.87 -18.02
N GLU A 61 26.94 6.01 -17.99
CA GLU A 61 26.30 7.33 -17.76
C GLU A 61 25.24 7.68 -18.81
N GLU A 62 25.44 7.29 -20.06
CA GLU A 62 24.51 7.61 -21.15
C GLU A 62 23.22 6.77 -21.04
N GLN A 63 23.37 5.48 -20.79
CA GLN A 63 22.24 4.58 -20.50
C GLN A 63 21.48 5.00 -19.25
N PHE A 64 22.21 5.40 -18.20
CA PHE A 64 21.63 5.89 -16.95
C PHE A 64 20.85 7.20 -17.16
N ARG A 65 21.40 8.14 -17.94
CA ARG A 65 20.72 9.38 -18.34
C ARG A 65 19.43 9.08 -19.10
N ASN A 66 19.49 8.22 -20.12
CA ASN A 66 18.32 7.88 -20.93
C ASN A 66 17.20 7.24 -20.09
N LYS A 67 17.56 6.33 -19.17
CA LYS A 67 16.62 5.70 -18.24
C LYS A 67 15.94 6.68 -17.30
N LEU A 68 16.65 7.71 -16.83
CA LEU A 68 16.06 8.75 -15.98
C LEU A 68 15.13 9.67 -16.78
N LEU A 69 15.51 10.04 -18.01
CA LEU A 69 14.68 10.84 -18.90
C LEU A 69 13.39 10.11 -19.31
N GLU A 70 13.45 8.80 -19.60
CA GLU A 70 12.27 7.97 -19.88
C GLU A 70 11.26 7.93 -18.73
N ARG A 71 11.74 8.09 -17.49
CA ARG A 71 10.90 8.18 -16.27
C ARG A 71 10.37 9.59 -16.01
N GLY A 72 10.67 10.56 -16.87
CA GLY A 72 10.32 11.97 -16.69
C GLY A 72 11.14 12.69 -15.61
N THR A 73 12.33 12.19 -15.28
CA THR A 73 13.24 12.85 -14.31
C THR A 73 14.16 13.82 -15.05
N ASP A 74 14.30 15.05 -14.53
CA ASP A 74 15.31 15.99 -15.00
C ASP A 74 16.71 15.52 -14.56
N TYR A 75 17.46 14.93 -15.50
CA TYR A 75 18.80 14.42 -15.22
C TYR A 75 19.79 15.55 -14.91
N ASP A 76 19.67 16.68 -15.60
CA ASP A 76 20.67 17.75 -15.54
C ASP A 76 20.59 18.46 -14.19
N LEU A 77 19.37 18.78 -13.70
CA LEU A 77 19.19 19.35 -12.37
C LEU A 77 19.66 18.41 -11.24
N LEU A 78 19.38 17.13 -11.40
CA LEU A 78 19.73 16.09 -10.44
C LEU A 78 21.26 15.85 -10.39
N LEU A 79 21.95 15.96 -11.53
CA LEU A 79 23.41 15.93 -11.61
C LEU A 79 24.05 17.20 -11.02
N ASP A 80 23.48 18.37 -11.29
CA ASP A 80 23.99 19.64 -10.75
C ASP A 80 23.85 19.71 -9.22
N THR A 81 22.73 19.23 -8.67
CA THR A 81 22.54 19.08 -7.22
C THR A 81 23.59 18.15 -6.60
N TYR A 82 23.94 17.06 -7.30
CA TYR A 82 24.99 16.14 -6.87
C TYR A 82 26.37 16.81 -6.86
N ARG A 83 26.71 17.54 -7.93
CA ARG A 83 27.97 18.28 -8.05
C ARG A 83 28.10 19.34 -6.97
N ALA A 84 27.09 20.19 -6.80
CA ALA A 84 27.07 21.23 -5.77
C ALA A 84 27.27 20.65 -4.36
N THR A 85 26.62 19.52 -4.06
CA THR A 85 26.81 18.85 -2.77
C THR A 85 28.24 18.35 -2.58
N LYS A 86 28.85 17.78 -3.65
CA LYS A 86 30.24 17.32 -3.61
C LYS A 86 31.25 18.45 -3.52
N ASP A 87 31.00 19.59 -4.15
CA ASP A 87 31.87 20.76 -4.08
C ASP A 87 31.93 21.31 -2.66
N ILE A 88 30.78 21.42 -1.98
CA ILE A 88 30.74 21.82 -0.56
C ILE A 88 31.42 20.79 0.35
N GLU A 89 31.20 19.49 0.13
CA GLU A 89 31.96 18.44 0.85
C GLU A 89 33.48 18.64 0.70
N ASN A 90 33.94 18.88 -0.53
CA ASN A 90 35.36 19.05 -0.85
C ASN A 90 35.93 20.32 -0.19
N GLU A 91 35.21 21.45 -0.26
CA GLU A 91 35.64 22.69 0.39
C GLU A 91 35.67 22.57 1.93
N VAL A 92 34.70 21.91 2.56
CA VAL A 92 34.72 21.63 4.00
C VAL A 92 35.94 20.79 4.37
N THR A 93 36.20 19.68 3.66
CA THR A 93 37.35 18.83 3.95
C THR A 93 38.70 19.55 3.74
N LYS A 94 38.80 20.42 2.72
CA LYS A 94 39.97 21.26 2.47
C LYS A 94 40.22 22.25 3.62
N VAL A 95 39.18 22.91 4.14
CA VAL A 95 39.28 23.79 5.30
C VAL A 95 39.72 23.02 6.55
N LEU A 96 39.13 21.85 6.81
CA LEU A 96 39.50 21.02 7.97
C LEU A 96 40.96 20.56 7.92
N LYS A 97 41.44 20.14 6.74
CA LYS A 97 42.87 19.81 6.52
C LYS A 97 43.78 21.01 6.78
N LYS A 98 43.43 22.19 6.27
CA LYS A 98 44.20 23.43 6.49
C LYS A 98 44.30 23.79 7.97
N LEU A 99 43.22 23.57 8.73
CA LEU A 99 43.16 23.81 10.17
C LEU A 99 43.74 22.67 11.02
N LYS A 100 44.25 21.59 10.40
CA LYS A 100 44.75 20.37 11.07
C LYS A 100 43.72 19.73 12.01
N ILE A 101 42.45 19.75 11.61
CA ILE A 101 41.34 19.12 12.34
C ILE A 101 41.12 17.72 11.75
N GLU A 102 41.06 16.71 12.61
CA GLU A 102 40.76 15.34 12.22
C GLU A 102 39.28 15.22 11.82
N TYR A 103 38.97 14.51 10.74
CA TYR A 103 37.58 14.37 10.30
C TYR A 103 37.27 12.97 9.77
N LYS A 104 36.02 12.54 9.97
CA LYS A 104 35.43 11.36 9.33
C LYS A 104 34.25 11.80 8.47
N LYS A 105 34.09 11.15 7.31
CA LYS A 105 32.93 11.38 6.44
C LYS A 105 32.08 10.12 6.39
N VAL A 106 30.80 10.27 6.68
CA VAL A 106 29.80 9.21 6.67
C VAL A 106 28.54 9.70 5.97
N ASP A 107 27.69 8.78 5.56
CA ASP A 107 26.38 9.05 4.98
C ASP A 107 25.30 8.17 5.64
N ARG A 108 24.06 8.26 5.16
CA ARG A 108 22.93 7.47 5.66
C ARG A 108 23.05 5.95 5.50
N SER A 109 24.09 5.42 4.85
CA SER A 109 24.32 3.98 4.70
C SER A 109 25.43 3.47 5.63
N THR A 110 26.28 4.38 6.11
CA THR A 110 27.53 4.06 6.84
C THR A 110 27.60 4.62 8.25
N ILE A 111 26.82 5.66 8.58
CA ILE A 111 26.87 6.32 9.89
C ILE A 111 26.45 5.38 11.03
N SER A 112 27.18 5.48 12.15
CA SER A 112 26.92 4.68 13.35
C SER A 112 27.01 5.53 14.63
N ARG A 113 26.56 4.96 15.76
CA ARG A 113 26.66 5.63 17.07
C ARG A 113 28.11 5.85 17.52
N THR A 114 29.03 4.95 17.12
CA THR A 114 30.45 5.09 17.46
C THR A 114 31.10 6.26 16.74
N ASP A 115 30.59 6.64 15.56
CA ASP A 115 31.08 7.82 14.85
C ASP A 115 30.70 9.11 15.57
N VAL A 116 29.46 9.21 16.07
CA VAL A 116 28.99 10.37 16.84
C VAL A 116 29.76 10.50 18.15
N ALA A 117 29.96 9.40 18.88
CA ALA A 117 30.73 9.42 20.13
C ALA A 117 32.22 9.78 19.94
N TRP A 118 32.76 9.57 18.74
CA TRP A 118 34.13 9.97 18.38
C TRP A 118 34.24 11.49 18.08
N ALA A 119 33.16 12.16 17.72
CA ALA A 119 33.21 13.54 17.24
C ALA A 119 33.14 14.56 18.39
N ASP A 120 33.88 15.67 18.25
CA ASP A 120 33.69 16.84 19.11
C ASP A 120 32.65 17.81 18.50
N LEU A 121 32.39 17.70 17.20
CA LEU A 121 31.37 18.43 16.45
C LEU A 121 30.78 17.54 15.36
N VAL A 122 29.45 17.45 15.30
CA VAL A 122 28.73 16.81 14.20
C VAL A 122 28.35 17.87 13.16
N PHE A 123 28.71 17.65 11.91
CA PHE A 123 28.64 18.63 10.84
C PHE A 123 27.86 18.08 9.63
N PRO A 124 26.52 18.15 9.63
CA PRO A 124 25.69 17.75 8.49
C PRO A 124 25.93 18.64 7.26
N ILE A 125 26.11 18.03 6.08
CA ILE A 125 26.20 18.71 4.78
C ILE A 125 25.02 18.23 3.94
N GLY A 126 24.03 19.09 3.71
CA GLY A 126 22.78 18.71 3.06
C GLY A 126 21.65 19.70 3.31
N GLY A 127 20.45 19.18 3.58
CA GLY A 127 19.30 19.96 4.04
C GLY A 127 18.83 19.54 5.43
N ASP A 128 17.64 20.00 5.85
CA ASP A 128 17.08 19.73 7.18
C ASP A 128 16.95 18.21 7.47
N GLY A 129 16.62 17.39 6.46
CA GLY A 129 16.57 15.93 6.63
C GLY A 129 17.92 15.30 7.00
N THR A 130 19.03 15.82 6.46
CA THR A 130 20.39 15.37 6.82
C THR A 130 20.74 15.80 8.25
N PHE A 131 20.27 16.97 8.67
CA PHE A 131 20.40 17.44 10.05
C PHE A 131 19.63 16.54 11.03
N LEU A 132 18.38 16.20 10.72
CA LEU A 132 17.56 15.30 11.54
C LEU A 132 18.15 13.89 11.64
N LEU A 133 18.68 13.36 10.53
CA LEU A 133 19.39 12.08 10.53
C LEU A 133 20.56 12.08 11.53
N ALA A 134 21.38 13.13 11.52
CA ALA A 134 22.49 13.27 12.45
C ALA A 134 22.01 13.50 13.90
N ALA A 135 21.00 14.33 14.11
CA ALA A 135 20.42 14.62 15.42
C ALA A 135 19.85 13.38 16.12
N ASN A 136 19.25 12.45 15.34
CA ASN A 136 18.71 11.18 15.84
C ASN A 136 19.76 10.23 16.45
N LEU A 137 21.05 10.47 16.19
CA LEU A 137 22.15 9.67 16.71
C LEU A 137 22.89 10.34 17.88
N ILE A 138 22.56 11.60 18.20
CA ILE A 138 23.11 12.34 19.34
C ILE A 138 22.16 12.15 20.53
N PHE A 139 22.57 11.40 21.56
CA PHE A 139 21.72 11.11 22.72
C PHE A 139 22.01 11.98 23.95
N ASP A 140 23.10 12.74 23.93
CA ASP A 140 23.51 13.65 25.00
C ASP A 140 23.25 15.13 24.64
N ASN A 141 23.43 16.01 25.62
CA ASN A 141 23.28 17.46 25.48
C ASN A 141 24.61 18.21 25.38
N LYS A 142 25.73 17.50 25.18
CA LYS A 142 27.09 18.05 25.18
C LYS A 142 27.64 18.19 23.77
N THR A 143 27.43 17.17 22.93
CA THR A 143 27.89 17.06 21.55
C THR A 143 27.18 18.09 20.69
N PRO A 144 27.88 19.12 20.18
CA PRO A 144 27.29 20.15 19.36
C PRO A 144 27.04 19.64 17.93
N ILE A 145 25.96 20.14 17.32
CA ILE A 145 25.65 19.97 15.90
C ILE A 145 25.60 21.32 15.18
N LEU A 146 26.09 21.35 13.94
CA LEU A 146 26.13 22.55 13.09
C LEU A 146 26.00 22.15 11.61
N GLY A 147 24.87 22.46 10.97
CA GLY A 147 24.61 22.08 9.58
C GLY A 147 24.99 23.14 8.56
N ILE A 148 25.52 22.74 7.40
CA ILE A 148 25.71 23.61 6.23
C ILE A 148 24.79 23.21 5.08
N ASN A 149 24.08 24.17 4.51
CA ASN A 149 23.20 23.91 3.38
C ASN A 149 24.04 23.68 2.12
N SER A 150 23.91 22.50 1.52
CA SER A 150 24.69 22.13 0.33
C SER A 150 24.16 22.71 -0.97
N TYR A 151 22.88 23.14 -1.00
CA TYR A 151 22.26 23.70 -2.20
C TYR A 151 21.19 24.76 -1.86
N PRO A 152 21.61 25.94 -1.39
CA PRO A 152 20.70 26.97 -0.86
C PRO A 152 19.84 27.68 -1.92
N SER A 153 20.13 27.52 -3.21
CA SER A 153 19.38 28.12 -4.32
C SER A 153 17.97 27.51 -4.46
N GLU A 154 17.85 26.20 -4.33
CA GLU A 154 16.57 25.47 -4.48
C GLU A 154 15.89 25.17 -3.15
N SER A 155 16.65 24.98 -2.06
CA SER A 155 16.09 24.55 -0.78
C SER A 155 16.61 25.37 0.38
N LYS A 156 15.71 25.96 1.16
CA LYS A 156 16.04 26.68 2.39
C LYS A 156 15.96 25.72 3.56
N GLY A 157 17.06 25.54 4.29
CA GLY A 157 17.09 24.72 5.51
C GLY A 157 16.88 25.57 6.77
N PHE A 158 15.81 25.33 7.53
CA PHE A 158 15.52 26.02 8.79
C PHE A 158 16.45 25.59 9.94
N LEU A 159 17.03 24.39 9.85
CA LEU A 159 18.01 23.87 10.79
C LEU A 159 19.46 24.17 10.38
N MET A 160 19.65 24.53 9.11
CA MET A 160 20.96 24.75 8.50
C MET A 160 21.46 26.17 8.76
N LEU A 161 22.78 26.36 8.66
CA LEU A 161 23.36 27.69 8.63
C LEU A 161 22.86 28.49 7.42
N PRO A 162 22.78 29.83 7.54
CA PRO A 162 22.42 30.70 6.43
C PRO A 162 23.29 30.48 5.18
N SER A 163 22.70 30.70 4.00
CA SER A 163 23.31 30.49 2.68
C SER A 163 24.65 31.20 2.50
N TYR A 164 24.85 32.34 3.18
CA TYR A 164 26.13 33.04 3.24
C TYR A 164 27.31 32.11 3.57
N TYR A 165 27.13 31.18 4.51
CA TYR A 165 28.18 30.29 4.97
C TYR A 165 28.49 29.14 4.00
N THR A 166 27.58 28.82 3.08
CA THR A 166 27.81 27.85 2.00
C THR A 166 29.02 28.25 1.15
N ASN A 167 29.15 29.55 0.84
CA ASN A 167 30.28 30.09 0.08
C ASN A 167 31.45 30.57 0.96
N HIS A 168 31.31 30.53 2.30
CA HIS A 168 32.29 31.06 3.26
C HIS A 168 32.58 30.06 4.38
N VAL A 169 32.86 28.81 4.00
CA VAL A 169 33.08 27.70 4.94
C VAL A 169 34.19 28.00 5.96
N SER A 170 35.29 28.62 5.54
CA SER A 170 36.38 29.00 6.45
C SER A 170 35.91 29.92 7.58
N LYS A 171 34.96 30.82 7.29
CA LYS A 171 34.42 31.78 8.25
C LYS A 171 33.72 31.10 9.41
N ILE A 172 33.08 29.95 9.16
CA ILE A 172 32.42 29.15 10.21
C ILE A 172 33.43 28.80 11.31
N PHE A 173 34.56 28.21 10.93
CA PHE A 173 35.58 27.79 11.89
C PHE A 173 36.34 28.97 12.52
N GLU A 174 36.49 30.08 11.81
CA GLU A 174 36.99 31.33 12.40
C GLU A 174 36.08 31.85 13.51
N LEU A 175 34.75 31.85 13.28
CA LEU A 175 33.76 32.32 14.26
C LEU A 175 33.69 31.39 15.47
N LEU A 176 33.76 30.06 15.25
CA LEU A 176 33.84 29.08 16.34
C LEU A 176 35.10 29.32 17.20
N LYS A 177 36.26 29.50 16.56
CA LYS A 177 37.53 29.82 17.24
C LYS A 177 37.47 31.17 17.97
N ALA A 178 36.79 32.16 17.41
CA ALA A 178 36.62 33.48 18.02
C ALA A 178 35.57 33.51 19.14
N GLY A 179 34.81 32.41 19.37
CA GLY A 179 33.70 32.40 20.33
C GLY A 179 32.48 33.21 19.87
N GLN A 180 32.38 33.52 18.57
CA GLN A 180 31.32 34.33 17.98
C GLN A 180 30.18 33.46 17.45
N TYR A 181 29.56 32.71 18.35
CA TYR A 181 28.42 31.85 18.05
C TYR A 181 27.49 31.76 19.25
N ASP A 182 26.21 31.52 18.98
CA ASP A 182 25.20 31.25 20.00
C ASP A 182 25.05 29.73 20.21
N ILE A 183 24.68 29.35 21.43
CA ILE A 183 24.32 27.97 21.77
C ILE A 183 22.81 27.92 21.92
N LEU A 184 22.17 27.09 21.10
CA LEU A 184 20.74 26.84 21.11
C LEU A 184 20.48 25.42 21.63
N MET A 185 19.80 25.30 22.78
CA MET A 185 19.42 24.01 23.36
C MET A 185 18.02 23.63 22.91
N ARG A 186 17.93 22.86 21.83
CA ARG A 186 16.65 22.46 21.25
C ARG A 186 16.00 21.35 22.08
N SER A 187 14.78 21.59 22.53
CA SER A 187 13.96 20.59 23.23
C SER A 187 13.66 19.41 22.31
N ARG A 188 13.66 18.18 22.85
CA ARG A 188 13.26 16.99 22.10
C ARG A 188 12.20 16.19 22.84
N ILE A 189 11.30 15.56 22.10
CA ILE A 189 10.25 14.71 22.65
C ILE A 189 10.83 13.33 22.94
N ARG A 190 10.64 12.89 24.18
CA ARG A 190 10.85 11.50 24.60
C ARG A 190 9.53 10.76 24.59
N THR A 191 9.56 9.63 23.90
CA THR A 191 8.42 8.72 23.77
C THR A 191 8.65 7.46 24.60
N THR A 192 7.71 7.15 25.50
CA THR A 192 7.67 5.90 26.24
C THR A 192 6.43 5.11 25.84
N LEU A 193 6.62 3.89 25.34
CA LEU A 193 5.55 2.97 24.98
C LEU A 193 5.20 2.06 26.16
N LYS A 194 3.91 1.76 26.33
CA LYS A 194 3.36 0.82 27.31
C LYS A 194 2.37 -0.12 26.61
N GLY A 195 2.53 -1.43 26.76
CA GLY A 195 1.70 -2.44 26.10
C GLY A 195 2.41 -3.78 25.85
N ASN A 196 1.74 -4.71 25.18
CA ASN A 196 2.23 -6.09 25.00
C ASN A 196 3.16 -6.26 23.77
N GLU A 197 2.93 -5.52 22.68
CA GLU A 197 3.64 -5.67 21.38
C GLU A 197 4.62 -4.50 21.11
N ILE A 198 5.14 -3.88 22.17
CA ILE A 198 5.93 -2.65 22.06
C ILE A 198 7.38 -2.87 21.62
N TRP A 199 7.85 -4.12 21.56
CA TRP A 199 9.25 -4.48 21.27
C TRP A 199 9.53 -4.79 19.80
N ASP A 200 8.50 -4.69 18.94
CA ASP A 200 8.67 -4.85 17.51
C ASP A 200 9.74 -3.90 16.94
N PRO A 201 10.47 -4.35 15.90
CA PRO A 201 11.53 -3.55 15.32
C PRO A 201 10.95 -2.27 14.71
N PRO A 202 11.58 -1.11 14.95
CA PRO A 202 11.26 0.09 14.20
C PRO A 202 11.62 -0.12 12.72
N PHE A 203 11.05 0.72 11.86
CA PHE A 203 11.45 0.79 10.45
C PHE A 203 11.55 2.25 10.03
N HIS A 204 12.36 2.52 9.01
CA HIS A 204 12.44 3.86 8.45
C HIS A 204 11.38 4.05 7.37
N MET A 205 10.71 5.21 7.33
CA MET A 205 9.63 5.48 6.38
C MET A 205 10.08 5.34 4.91
N HIS A 206 11.36 5.58 4.63
CA HIS A 206 11.98 5.50 3.31
C HIS A 206 12.60 4.13 2.95
N GLU A 207 12.35 3.06 3.69
CA GLU A 207 12.91 1.73 3.42
C GLU A 207 11.98 0.86 2.57
N GLU A 208 12.08 0.86 1.25
CA GLU A 208 11.69 -0.35 0.51
C GLU A 208 12.58 -1.49 1.02
N ARG A 209 11.97 -2.59 1.50
CA ARG A 209 12.59 -3.66 2.31
C ARG A 209 13.73 -4.46 1.63
N ASN A 210 14.28 -4.01 0.50
CA ASN A 210 15.15 -4.81 -0.37
C ASN A 210 16.61 -4.34 -0.49
N PHE A 211 17.15 -3.51 0.42
CA PHE A 211 18.59 -3.20 0.39
C PHE A 211 19.40 -3.81 1.54
N LEU A 212 20.36 -4.66 1.15
CA LEU A 212 21.46 -5.18 1.95
C LEU A 212 22.21 -4.01 2.61
N GLY A 213 22.18 -3.93 3.95
CA GLY A 213 23.04 -3.05 4.74
C GLY A 213 22.35 -2.16 5.77
N VAL A 214 21.03 -1.93 5.66
CA VAL A 214 20.30 -1.01 6.57
C VAL A 214 19.83 -1.68 7.86
N GLU A 215 19.86 -3.02 7.95
CA GLU A 215 19.68 -3.73 9.23
C GLU A 215 20.59 -3.13 10.33
N ARG A 216 21.75 -2.56 9.97
CA ARG A 216 22.70 -1.95 10.91
C ARG A 216 22.23 -0.68 11.63
N PHE A 217 21.26 0.08 11.11
CA PHE A 217 20.79 1.33 11.77
C PHE A 217 20.02 1.07 13.06
N PHE A 218 19.24 -0.01 13.07
CA PHE A 218 18.38 -0.39 14.19
C PHE A 218 18.92 -1.62 14.94
N SER A 219 19.81 -2.40 14.32
CA SER A 219 20.43 -3.59 14.90
C SER A 219 21.83 -3.28 15.40
N ASN A 220 21.94 -2.73 16.61
CA ASN A 220 23.08 -2.97 17.52
C ASN A 220 22.87 -2.39 18.94
N GLY A 221 21.66 -2.53 19.48
CA GLY A 221 21.40 -2.20 20.89
C GLY A 221 20.14 -2.87 21.42
N GLN A 222 20.32 -4.03 22.05
CA GLN A 222 19.36 -4.72 22.95
C GLN A 222 17.86 -4.47 22.65
N LEU A 223 17.29 -5.20 21.68
CA LEU A 223 15.83 -5.29 21.51
C LEU A 223 15.13 -6.11 22.61
N LYS A 224 15.89 -6.73 23.53
CA LYS A 224 15.35 -7.39 24.72
C LYS A 224 15.89 -6.70 25.97
N PRO A 225 15.03 -6.43 26.96
CA PRO A 225 15.42 -5.74 28.17
C PRO A 225 16.52 -6.51 28.93
N ALA A 226 17.43 -5.77 29.56
CA ALA A 226 18.17 -6.31 30.69
C ALA A 226 17.16 -6.75 31.77
N LYS A 227 17.52 -7.74 32.62
CA LYS A 227 16.63 -8.42 33.59
C LYS A 227 15.83 -7.49 34.56
N SER A 228 16.02 -6.17 34.50
CA SER A 228 15.44 -5.16 35.39
C SER A 228 14.34 -4.27 34.81
N VAL A 229 14.02 -4.32 33.51
CA VAL A 229 12.97 -3.45 32.90
C VAL A 229 11.65 -4.21 32.79
N PRO A 230 10.50 -3.63 33.22
CA PRO A 230 9.20 -4.25 33.03
C PRO A 230 8.95 -4.54 31.55
N LEU A 231 8.58 -5.78 31.22
CA LEU A 231 8.35 -6.20 29.82
C LEU A 231 7.29 -5.35 29.09
N ASN A 232 6.41 -4.70 29.86
CA ASN A 232 5.28 -3.92 29.36
C ASN A 232 5.59 -2.42 29.16
N GLU A 233 6.84 -1.97 29.36
CA GLU A 233 7.25 -0.58 29.15
C GLU A 233 8.56 -0.48 28.36
N ARG A 234 8.58 0.34 27.30
CA ARG A 234 9.72 0.57 26.40
C ARG A 234 9.94 2.07 26.20
N LYS A 235 11.03 2.59 26.77
CA LYS A 235 11.51 3.93 26.45
C LYS A 235 12.21 3.89 25.08
N LEU A 236 11.69 4.61 24.10
CA LEU A 236 12.33 4.65 22.79
C LEU A 236 13.69 5.37 22.90
N PRO A 237 14.76 4.83 22.30
CA PRO A 237 16.07 5.45 22.38
C PRO A 237 16.09 6.79 21.63
N TRP A 238 15.42 6.86 20.48
CA TRP A 238 15.33 8.06 19.65
C TRP A 238 14.47 9.15 20.28
N LEU A 239 14.85 10.39 20.00
CA LEU A 239 14.26 11.61 20.51
C LEU A 239 13.79 12.44 19.32
N ALA A 240 12.50 12.75 19.23
CA ALA A 240 11.99 13.58 18.13
C ALA A 240 12.40 15.04 18.35
N LEU A 241 13.13 15.60 17.39
CA LEU A 241 13.53 17.01 17.36
C LEU A 241 12.40 17.90 16.86
N ASN A 242 11.63 17.47 15.88
CA ASN A 242 10.54 18.23 15.29
C ASN A 242 9.19 17.75 15.85
N GLU A 243 8.71 16.59 15.39
CA GLU A 243 7.38 16.09 15.72
C GLU A 243 7.35 14.58 16.00
N ALA A 244 6.39 14.17 16.82
CA ALA A 244 5.87 12.82 16.85
C ALA A 244 4.45 12.81 16.28
N PHE A 245 4.11 11.82 15.46
CA PHE A 245 2.80 11.68 14.85
C PHE A 245 2.19 10.32 15.14
N VAL A 246 0.91 10.30 15.48
CA VAL A 246 0.17 9.06 15.73
C VAL A 246 -1.10 9.03 14.89
N ALA A 247 -1.26 7.98 14.08
CA ALA A 247 -2.47 7.73 13.30
C ALA A 247 -2.59 6.27 12.86
N GLU A 248 -3.73 5.89 12.29
CA GLU A 248 -3.86 4.74 11.40
C GLU A 248 -2.89 4.88 10.21
N VAL A 249 -2.26 3.76 9.82
CA VAL A 249 -1.32 3.71 8.70
C VAL A 249 -2.02 4.00 7.37
N LEU A 250 -3.28 3.57 7.24
CA LEU A 250 -4.08 3.81 6.04
C LEU A 250 -4.81 5.15 6.18
N ALA A 251 -4.42 6.15 5.39
CA ALA A 251 -5.00 7.51 5.44
C ALA A 251 -6.53 7.55 5.22
N ALA A 252 -7.10 6.55 4.53
CA ALA A 252 -8.54 6.40 4.34
C ALA A 252 -9.30 5.90 5.59
N LYS A 253 -8.58 5.50 6.66
CA LYS A 253 -9.17 5.09 7.93
C LYS A 253 -9.05 6.21 8.96
N MET A 254 -10.12 6.38 9.74
CA MET A 254 -10.14 7.30 10.88
C MET A 254 -9.40 6.70 12.07
N SER A 255 -8.47 7.45 12.62
CA SER A 255 -7.77 7.11 13.86
C SER A 255 -8.70 7.31 15.03
N THR A 256 -8.92 6.26 15.82
CA THR A 256 -9.61 6.36 17.11
C THR A 256 -8.58 6.32 18.22
N LEU A 257 -8.46 7.39 18.98
CA LEU A 257 -7.44 7.55 20.02
C LEU A 257 -8.09 7.94 21.35
N LEU A 258 -7.50 7.48 22.44
CA LEU A 258 -7.80 7.95 23.79
C LEU A 258 -6.66 8.88 24.22
N VAL A 259 -6.95 10.15 24.42
CA VAL A 259 -5.97 11.18 24.74
C VAL A 259 -6.18 11.66 26.17
N LYS A 260 -5.08 11.78 26.91
CA LYS A 260 -5.01 12.39 28.24
C LYS A 260 -3.94 13.48 28.19
N VAL A 261 -4.33 14.70 28.53
CA VAL A 261 -3.46 15.87 28.58
C VAL A 261 -2.99 16.06 30.01
N ASP A 262 -1.68 16.24 30.20
CA ASP A 262 -1.03 16.38 31.50
C ASP A 262 -1.48 15.32 32.52
N ASP A 263 -1.87 15.76 33.72
CA ASP A 263 -2.23 14.90 34.84
C ASP A 263 -3.75 14.63 34.91
N GLU A 264 -4.52 14.99 33.89
CA GLU A 264 -5.98 14.79 33.88
C GLU A 264 -6.38 13.34 34.11
N GLU A 265 -7.31 13.06 35.02
CA GLU A 265 -7.67 11.66 35.34
C GLU A 265 -8.38 10.93 34.20
N LYS A 266 -9.10 11.67 33.34
CA LYS A 266 -9.98 11.12 32.33
C LYS A 266 -9.32 11.08 30.95
N TYR A 267 -9.54 9.99 30.23
CA TYR A 267 -9.24 9.92 28.79
C TYR A 267 -10.37 10.54 27.97
N TYR A 268 -10.00 11.39 27.01
CA TYR A 268 -10.89 11.86 25.96
C TYR A 268 -10.77 10.95 24.75
N ARG A 269 -11.91 10.46 24.28
CA ARG A 269 -11.96 9.69 23.04
C ARG A 269 -12.09 10.64 21.86
N ILE A 270 -11.14 10.58 20.94
CA ILE A 270 -11.14 11.37 19.70
C ILE A 270 -11.19 10.45 18.48
N LYS A 271 -11.86 10.92 17.43
CA LYS A 271 -11.82 10.36 16.08
C LYS A 271 -11.28 11.44 15.15
N SER A 272 -10.15 11.16 14.51
CA SER A 272 -9.38 12.15 13.74
C SER A 272 -8.58 11.47 12.64
N SER A 273 -7.97 12.24 11.75
CA SER A 273 -6.95 11.72 10.83
C SER A 273 -5.61 11.46 11.51
N GLY A 274 -5.46 11.82 12.79
CA GLY A 274 -4.26 11.61 13.60
C GLY A 274 -4.01 12.76 14.57
N ILE A 275 -2.96 12.62 15.36
CA ILE A 275 -2.49 13.66 16.29
C ILE A 275 -1.00 13.94 16.03
N CYS A 276 -0.68 15.21 15.80
CA CYS A 276 0.68 15.73 15.66
C CYS A 276 1.12 16.31 17.01
N ILE A 277 2.29 15.91 17.50
CA ILE A 277 2.91 16.44 18.72
C ILE A 277 4.21 17.13 18.30
N SER A 278 4.29 18.43 18.46
CA SER A 278 5.40 19.26 17.97
C SER A 278 6.23 19.86 19.10
N THR A 279 7.54 19.98 18.88
CA THR A 279 8.45 20.82 19.68
C THR A 279 8.50 22.24 19.15
N GLY A 280 9.19 23.14 19.85
CA GLY A 280 9.46 24.48 19.31
C GLY A 280 10.27 24.47 18.02
N THR A 281 11.11 23.45 17.81
CA THR A 281 11.80 23.29 16.52
C THR A 281 10.84 22.79 15.43
N GLY A 282 9.94 21.86 15.76
CA GLY A 282 8.91 21.37 14.84
C GLY A 282 7.86 22.44 14.47
N SER A 283 7.73 23.49 15.27
CA SER A 283 6.82 24.61 14.98
C SER A 283 7.12 25.39 13.69
N THR A 284 8.27 25.13 13.06
CA THR A 284 8.64 25.67 11.73
C THR A 284 8.60 24.63 10.62
N SER A 285 8.18 23.40 10.93
CA SER A 285 8.17 22.23 10.05
C SER A 285 6.71 21.84 9.76
N TRP A 286 6.40 20.55 9.73
CA TRP A 286 5.10 20.00 9.36
C TRP A 286 3.94 20.53 10.22
N TYR A 287 4.16 20.75 11.51
CA TYR A 287 3.13 21.36 12.39
C TYR A 287 2.64 22.70 11.83
N LYS A 288 3.55 23.55 11.33
CA LYS A 288 3.15 24.82 10.72
C LYS A 288 2.41 24.58 9.42
N ALA A 289 2.89 23.67 8.58
CA ALA A 289 2.29 23.41 7.26
C ALA A 289 0.82 22.97 7.36
N ILE A 290 0.48 22.09 8.30
CA ILE A 290 -0.91 21.58 8.43
C ILE A 290 -1.86 22.51 9.17
N ASN A 291 -1.33 23.44 9.96
CA ASN A 291 -2.15 24.37 10.74
C ASN A 291 -2.20 25.77 10.10
N SER A 292 -1.37 26.07 9.09
CA SER A 292 -1.37 27.40 8.45
C SER A 292 -2.67 27.68 7.69
N VAL A 293 -3.11 28.93 7.75
CA VAL A 293 -4.26 29.43 6.99
C VAL A 293 -3.79 30.26 5.80
N ASN A 294 -4.53 30.19 4.70
CA ASN A 294 -4.28 30.99 3.51
C ASN A 294 -5.35 32.08 3.31
N PRO A 295 -5.06 33.12 2.51
CA PRO A 295 -6.00 34.21 2.26
C PRO A 295 -7.35 33.76 1.72
N GLN A 296 -7.39 32.66 0.95
CA GLN A 296 -8.64 32.15 0.36
C GLN A 296 -9.58 31.57 1.43
N LEU A 297 -9.05 30.82 2.39
CA LEU A 297 -9.80 30.27 3.52
C LEU A 297 -10.37 31.39 4.38
N VAL A 298 -9.53 32.38 4.72
CA VAL A 298 -9.94 33.55 5.51
C VAL A 298 -11.01 34.36 4.78
N ARG A 299 -10.85 34.61 3.47
CA ARG A 299 -11.89 35.24 2.62
C ARG A 299 -13.19 34.45 2.66
N ARG A 300 -13.13 33.12 2.56
CA ARG A 300 -14.33 32.26 2.59
C ARG A 300 -15.06 32.36 3.92
N ILE A 301 -14.34 32.36 5.05
CA ILE A 301 -14.92 32.52 6.38
C ILE A 301 -15.60 33.89 6.50
N PHE A 302 -14.94 34.97 6.08
CA PHE A 302 -15.52 36.31 6.14
C PHE A 302 -16.75 36.50 5.25
N ARG A 303 -16.79 35.86 4.07
CA ARG A 303 -17.99 35.86 3.21
C ARG A 303 -19.22 35.25 3.91
N LEU A 304 -19.02 34.30 4.82
CA LEU A 304 -20.12 33.64 5.55
C LEU A 304 -20.64 34.47 6.74
N LEU A 305 -19.85 35.42 7.26
CA LEU A 305 -20.20 36.21 8.44
C LEU A 305 -21.24 37.33 8.16
N ASN A 306 -21.69 37.48 6.91
CA ASN A 306 -22.86 38.25 6.44
C ASN A 306 -23.03 39.71 6.91
N ASP A 307 -22.10 40.29 7.65
CA ASP A 307 -22.19 41.65 8.18
C ASP A 307 -21.12 42.57 7.55
N ARG A 308 -21.57 43.36 6.58
CA ARG A 308 -21.18 44.76 6.24
C ARG A 308 -19.73 45.25 6.42
N THR A 309 -18.71 44.40 6.38
CA THR A 309 -17.31 44.83 6.30
C THR A 309 -16.64 44.16 5.10
N ASN A 310 -16.44 44.93 4.04
CA ASN A 310 -15.54 44.54 2.96
C ASN A 310 -14.11 44.59 3.49
N PHE A 311 -13.57 43.46 3.92
CA PHE A 311 -12.16 43.35 4.28
C PHE A 311 -11.29 43.53 3.04
N THR A 312 -10.28 44.38 3.15
CA THR A 312 -9.26 44.57 2.12
C THR A 312 -8.33 43.37 2.06
N ASP A 313 -7.73 43.11 0.90
CA ASP A 313 -6.73 42.04 0.76
C ASP A 313 -5.56 42.21 1.76
N THR A 314 -5.18 43.45 2.05
CA THR A 314 -4.16 43.78 3.06
C THR A 314 -4.56 43.35 4.47
N GLU A 315 -5.83 43.47 4.86
CA GLU A 315 -6.29 43.03 6.18
C GLU A 315 -6.32 41.50 6.27
N ILE A 316 -6.74 40.83 5.19
CA ILE A 316 -6.73 39.36 5.08
C ILE A 316 -5.30 38.83 5.22
N ASP A 317 -4.35 39.43 4.49
CA ASP A 317 -2.95 39.03 4.55
C ASP A 317 -2.35 39.28 5.94
N GLN A 318 -2.71 40.38 6.60
CA GLN A 318 -2.31 40.64 7.99
C GLN A 318 -2.88 39.60 8.96
N ILE A 319 -4.12 39.16 8.79
CA ILE A 319 -4.74 38.12 9.61
C ILE A 319 -4.04 36.78 9.38
N CYS A 320 -3.82 36.39 8.13
CA CYS A 320 -3.06 35.20 7.76
C CYS A 320 -1.66 35.21 8.38
N SER A 321 -0.93 36.32 8.23
CA SER A 321 0.41 36.47 8.81
C SER A 321 0.37 36.37 10.33
N LYS A 322 -0.54 37.08 11.01
CA LYS A 322 -0.64 37.03 12.48
C LYS A 322 -0.96 35.63 12.99
N PHE A 323 -1.89 34.92 12.34
CA PHE A 323 -2.25 33.56 12.70
C PHE A 323 -1.07 32.60 12.45
N ASN A 324 -0.49 32.62 11.25
CA ASN A 324 0.60 31.72 10.89
C ASN A 324 1.89 31.99 11.69
N ASP A 325 2.13 33.23 12.12
CA ASP A 325 3.21 33.60 13.04
C ASP A 325 2.94 33.11 14.47
N SER A 326 1.67 32.97 14.88
CA SER A 326 1.29 32.47 16.22
C SER A 326 1.56 30.97 16.41
N LEU A 327 1.62 30.21 15.32
CA LEU A 327 1.97 28.78 15.32
C LEU A 327 3.44 28.55 15.72
N HIS A 328 4.31 29.56 15.59
CA HIS A 328 5.73 29.43 15.92
C HIS A 328 5.98 29.65 17.40
N PHE A 329 6.73 28.75 18.02
CA PHE A 329 7.18 28.89 19.41
C PHE A 329 8.65 28.50 19.58
N LYS A 330 9.24 28.93 20.70
CA LYS A 330 10.70 28.90 20.90
C LYS A 330 11.27 27.47 20.87
N PRO A 331 12.36 27.18 20.15
CA PRO A 331 13.02 25.87 20.11
C PRO A 331 13.43 25.29 21.48
N GLU A 332 13.62 26.11 22.49
CA GLU A 332 14.01 25.73 23.86
C GLU A 332 12.81 25.54 24.80
N ALA A 333 11.57 25.70 24.30
CA ALA A 333 10.36 25.54 25.08
C ALA A 333 10.30 24.14 25.74
N GLN A 334 9.86 24.11 27.00
CA GLN A 334 9.75 22.85 27.77
C GLN A 334 8.37 22.19 27.65
N ASN A 335 7.43 22.84 26.95
CA ASN A 335 6.12 22.29 26.64
C ASN A 335 6.11 21.77 25.20
N ILE A 336 5.32 20.73 24.97
CA ILE A 336 4.95 20.25 23.65
C ILE A 336 3.64 20.91 23.22
N CYS A 337 3.42 21.07 21.92
CA CYS A 337 2.12 21.45 21.37
C CYS A 337 1.53 20.23 20.67
N TYR A 338 0.31 19.84 21.00
CA TYR A 338 -0.41 18.83 20.23
C TYR A 338 -1.39 19.51 19.27
N ALA A 339 -1.64 18.90 18.12
CA ALA A 339 -2.67 19.30 17.16
C ALA A 339 -3.40 18.06 16.62
N ILE A 340 -4.71 18.02 16.84
CA ILE A 340 -5.61 16.95 16.39
C ILE A 340 -6.07 17.29 14.97
N ARG A 341 -5.79 16.39 14.03
CA ARG A 341 -6.03 16.62 12.60
C ARG A 341 -7.42 16.17 12.19
N ASP A 342 -8.16 17.02 11.47
CA ASP A 342 -9.47 16.68 10.88
C ASP A 342 -10.41 16.01 11.92
N MET A 343 -10.51 16.62 13.10
CA MET A 343 -11.33 16.08 14.19
C MET A 343 -12.79 15.95 13.74
N ASN A 344 -13.35 14.75 13.89
CA ASN A 344 -14.73 14.50 13.49
C ASN A 344 -15.70 15.04 14.56
N VAL A 345 -16.26 16.22 14.28
CA VAL A 345 -17.26 16.89 15.11
C VAL A 345 -18.64 16.66 14.50
N THR A 346 -19.47 15.82 15.12
CA THR A 346 -20.87 15.60 14.73
C THR A 346 -21.79 15.95 15.89
N ASN A 347 -23.08 16.15 15.62
CA ASN A 347 -24.09 16.40 16.68
C ASN A 347 -24.13 15.31 17.76
N VAL A 348 -23.64 14.10 17.46
CA VAL A 348 -23.54 12.96 18.40
C VAL A 348 -22.18 12.91 19.11
N PHE A 349 -21.10 13.34 18.46
CA PHE A 349 -19.75 13.47 19.04
C PHE A 349 -19.41 14.96 19.22
N GLN A 350 -19.92 15.55 20.30
CA GLN A 350 -19.52 16.90 20.69
C GLN A 350 -18.04 16.92 21.06
N VAL A 351 -17.31 17.94 20.60
CA VAL A 351 -15.94 18.19 21.06
C VAL A 351 -15.97 18.23 22.59
N PRO A 352 -15.13 17.46 23.29
CA PRO A 352 -15.05 17.57 24.73
C PRO A 352 -14.74 19.03 25.08
N LYS A 353 -15.58 19.68 25.89
CA LYS A 353 -15.45 21.13 26.20
C LYS A 353 -14.06 21.54 26.72
N ASN A 354 -13.30 20.58 27.24
CA ASN A 354 -11.98 20.78 27.83
C ASN A 354 -10.83 20.29 26.94
N LEU A 355 -11.11 19.76 25.73
CA LEU A 355 -10.08 19.33 24.80
C LEU A 355 -10.11 20.23 23.56
N GLU A 356 -9.16 21.14 23.49
CA GLU A 356 -8.95 21.99 22.30
C GLU A 356 -8.32 21.17 21.16
N GLN A 357 -8.55 21.62 19.93
CA GLN A 357 -8.01 20.97 18.73
C GLN A 357 -6.48 21.00 18.74
N ASP A 358 -5.90 22.12 19.18
CA ASP A 358 -4.49 22.29 19.40
C ASP A 358 -4.24 23.08 20.68
N ASN A 359 -3.29 22.62 21.50
CA ASN A 359 -2.90 23.32 22.73
C ASN A 359 -1.52 22.85 23.21
N PHE A 360 -0.92 23.61 24.14
CA PHE A 360 0.32 23.28 24.82
C PHE A 360 0.08 22.40 26.04
N CYS A 361 0.95 21.42 26.25
CA CYS A 361 0.97 20.61 27.47
C CYS A 361 2.41 20.23 27.85
N LYS A 362 2.61 19.76 29.08
CA LYS A 362 3.89 19.22 29.56
C LYS A 362 4.02 17.74 29.23
N LYS A 363 2.89 17.02 29.27
CA LYS A 363 2.80 15.58 29.00
C LYS A 363 1.55 15.29 28.17
N LEU A 364 1.70 14.47 27.14
CA LEU A 364 0.57 13.92 26.39
C LEU A 364 0.61 12.40 26.47
N THR A 365 -0.47 11.79 26.93
CA THR A 365 -0.63 10.34 26.93
C THR A 365 -1.68 9.97 25.89
N VAL A 366 -1.29 9.16 24.91
CA VAL A 366 -2.17 8.68 23.83
C VAL A 366 -2.26 7.18 23.94
N ARG A 367 -3.47 6.63 23.95
CA ARG A 367 -3.73 5.19 23.85
C ARG A 367 -4.43 4.89 22.54
N SER A 368 -3.89 3.94 21.80
CA SER A 368 -4.39 3.52 20.50
C SER A 368 -5.64 2.67 20.63
N LEU A 369 -6.69 3.02 19.88
CA LEU A 369 -7.77 2.12 19.52
C LEU A 369 -7.73 1.77 18.03
N CYS A 370 -6.61 2.03 17.37
CA CYS A 370 -6.37 1.76 15.95
C CYS A 370 -6.06 0.27 15.75
N PHE A 371 -6.50 -0.31 14.63
CA PHE A 371 -6.17 -1.69 14.28
C PHE A 371 -4.75 -1.80 13.74
N ASN A 372 -4.37 -0.89 12.84
CA ASN A 372 -3.03 -0.80 12.27
C ASN A 372 -2.48 0.62 12.48
N GLY A 373 -2.23 0.96 13.73
CA GLY A 373 -1.72 2.27 14.11
C GLY A 373 -0.20 2.35 13.96
N GLY A 374 0.31 3.52 13.59
CA GLY A 374 1.73 3.82 13.59
C GLY A 374 2.03 5.08 14.37
N LEU A 375 3.23 5.10 14.97
CA LEU A 375 3.81 6.25 15.61
C LEU A 375 5.11 6.59 14.87
N VAL A 376 5.20 7.82 14.34
CA VAL A 376 6.33 8.29 13.54
C VAL A 376 7.04 9.42 14.28
N LEU A 377 8.37 9.37 14.34
CA LEU A 377 9.23 10.41 14.91
C LEU A 377 10.01 11.10 13.79
N ASP A 378 9.96 12.43 13.75
CA ASP A 378 10.67 13.31 12.80
C ASP A 378 10.51 12.93 11.32
N GLY A 379 9.37 12.31 10.97
CA GLY A 379 9.11 11.80 9.61
C GLY A 379 10.03 10.65 9.15
N GLY A 380 10.97 10.21 10.00
CA GLY A 380 11.97 9.20 9.65
C GLY A 380 11.69 7.83 10.26
N ILE A 381 11.58 7.78 11.60
CA ILE A 381 11.53 6.52 12.35
C ILE A 381 10.09 6.19 12.72
N ALA A 382 9.60 5.03 12.31
CA ALA A 382 8.26 4.56 12.62
C ALA A 382 8.30 3.33 13.53
N VAL A 383 7.34 3.26 14.44
CA VAL A 383 7.07 2.09 15.30
C VAL A 383 5.59 1.74 15.23
N GLN A 384 5.27 0.47 15.45
CA GLN A 384 3.89 0.03 15.52
C GLN A 384 3.19 0.61 16.75
N PHE A 385 1.92 0.98 16.59
CA PHE A 385 1.10 1.61 17.61
C PHE A 385 -0.34 1.10 17.56
N ASN A 386 -0.48 -0.23 17.63
CA ASN A 386 -1.74 -0.95 17.51
C ASN A 386 -2.59 -0.88 18.78
N LEU A 387 -3.83 -1.39 18.67
CA LEU A 387 -4.85 -1.43 19.70
C LEU A 387 -4.29 -1.79 21.10
N GLY A 388 -4.59 -0.93 22.08
CA GLY A 388 -4.18 -1.11 23.48
C GLY A 388 -2.80 -0.53 23.81
N THR A 389 -1.96 -0.25 22.81
CA THR A 389 -0.66 0.41 23.01
C THR A 389 -0.86 1.84 23.49
N THR A 390 -0.09 2.26 24.48
CA THR A 390 -0.12 3.61 25.05
C THR A 390 1.25 4.26 24.87
N ALA A 391 1.30 5.49 24.37
CA ALA A 391 2.50 6.31 24.24
C ALA A 391 2.39 7.52 25.16
N GLU A 392 3.45 7.77 25.94
CA GLU A 392 3.63 9.00 26.70
C GLU A 392 4.69 9.86 26.01
N PHE A 393 4.33 11.11 25.72
CA PHE A 393 5.18 12.13 25.11
C PHE A 393 5.46 13.23 26.12
N LYS A 394 6.74 13.59 26.29
CA LYS A 394 7.19 14.70 27.13
C LYS A 394 8.52 15.25 26.63
N ILE A 395 8.84 16.50 26.95
CA ILE A 395 10.18 17.02 26.70
C ILE A 395 11.20 16.31 27.60
N ASP A 396 12.38 16.03 27.04
CA ASP A 396 13.52 15.47 27.76
C ASP A 396 14.65 16.51 27.88
N PRO A 397 14.79 17.15 29.06
CA PRO A 397 15.82 18.16 29.28
C PRO A 397 17.25 17.61 29.16
N GLU A 398 17.50 16.38 29.60
CA GLU A 398 18.82 15.73 29.51
C GLU A 398 19.16 15.38 28.07
N GLY A 399 18.14 15.08 27.28
CA GLY A 399 18.21 14.84 25.86
C GLY A 399 18.18 16.11 25.01
N ALA A 400 18.25 17.33 25.54
CA ALA A 400 18.20 18.53 24.70
C ALA A 400 19.36 18.57 23.68
N LEU A 401 19.09 18.89 22.42
CA LEU A 401 20.10 18.92 21.37
C LEU A 401 20.84 20.25 21.36
N ARG A 402 22.16 20.21 21.56
CA ARG A 402 23.02 21.40 21.51
C ARG A 402 23.34 21.78 20.07
N SER A 403 22.73 22.85 19.56
CA SER A 403 23.04 23.41 18.25
C SER A 403 23.93 24.65 18.41
N HIS A 404 25.02 24.74 17.66
CA HIS A 404 25.75 26.00 17.53
C HIS A 404 25.15 26.83 16.40
N ARG A 405 25.06 28.15 16.56
CA ARG A 405 24.61 29.08 15.52
C ARG A 405 25.65 30.18 15.36
N CYS A 406 26.33 30.22 14.22
CA CYS A 406 27.33 31.26 13.95
C CYS A 406 26.67 32.63 13.79
N LEU A 407 27.15 33.63 14.52
CA LEU A 407 26.64 35.00 14.44
C LEU A 407 27.05 35.63 13.11
N PHE A 408 26.11 36.25 12.40
CA PHE A 408 26.45 37.03 11.21
C PHE A 408 27.46 38.13 11.55
N PRO A 409 28.42 38.43 10.66
CA PRO A 409 29.24 39.62 10.77
C PRO A 409 28.34 40.87 10.91
N ARG A 410 28.68 41.81 11.80
CA ARG A 410 27.85 43.00 12.13
C ARG A 410 27.38 43.82 10.92
N ASN A 411 28.06 43.71 9.77
CA ASN A 411 27.73 44.43 8.53
C ASN A 411 26.73 43.70 7.61
N CYS A 412 26.28 42.48 7.92
CA CYS A 412 25.36 41.69 7.07
C CYS A 412 23.94 41.50 7.68
N ARG A 413 23.58 42.21 8.76
CA ARG A 413 22.26 42.04 9.41
C ARG A 413 21.05 42.29 8.50
N ARG A 414 21.21 43.09 7.44
CA ARG A 414 20.17 43.32 6.41
C ARG A 414 19.79 42.02 5.65
N MET A 415 20.76 41.13 5.41
CA MET A 415 20.49 39.84 4.75
C MET A 415 19.72 38.86 5.64
N GLU A 416 19.80 38.96 6.98
CA GLU A 416 19.01 38.11 7.89
C GLU A 416 17.50 38.44 7.82
N GLU A 417 17.15 39.71 7.61
CA GLU A 417 15.76 40.14 7.40
C GLU A 417 15.26 39.74 6.00
N ASP A 418 16.07 39.94 4.95
CA ASP A 418 15.69 39.54 3.59
C ASP A 418 15.55 38.02 3.45
N ASP A 419 16.44 37.21 4.05
CA ASP A 419 16.31 35.75 4.06
C ASP A 419 15.05 35.31 4.82
N ARG A 420 14.72 35.92 5.97
CA ARG A 420 13.48 35.66 6.72
C ARG A 420 12.23 36.07 5.95
N GLN A 421 12.24 37.21 5.28
CA GLN A 421 11.14 37.72 4.46
C GLN A 421 10.90 36.81 3.25
N ASN A 422 11.98 36.38 2.59
CA ASN A 422 11.93 35.47 1.47
C ASN A 422 11.54 34.03 1.87
N ILE A 423 11.76 33.64 3.14
CA ILE A 423 11.26 32.37 3.69
C ILE A 423 9.73 32.44 3.85
N ARG A 424 9.20 33.57 4.33
CA ARG A 424 7.76 33.78 4.49
C ARG A 424 7.02 33.73 3.15
N SER A 425 7.55 34.38 2.11
CA SER A 425 6.94 34.39 0.78
C SER A 425 6.98 33.03 0.06
N ALA A 426 8.05 32.24 0.23
CA ALA A 426 8.14 30.90 -0.34
C ALA A 426 7.10 29.94 0.24
N VAL A 427 6.83 30.04 1.55
CA VAL A 427 5.80 29.24 2.23
C VAL A 427 4.40 29.60 1.73
N GLU A 428 4.13 30.88 1.45
CA GLU A 428 2.84 31.33 0.90
C GLU A 428 2.59 30.82 -0.52
N ASN A 429 3.63 30.74 -1.35
CA ASN A 429 3.51 30.26 -2.72
C ASN A 429 3.22 28.76 -2.80
N ILE A 430 3.86 27.94 -1.95
CA ILE A 430 3.62 26.48 -1.87
C ILE A 430 2.17 26.19 -1.47
N LEU A 431 1.62 26.95 -0.52
CA LEU A 431 0.24 26.79 -0.05
C LEU A 431 -0.82 27.15 -1.12
N SER A 432 -0.45 27.90 -2.15
CA SER A 432 -1.37 28.35 -3.21
C SER A 432 -1.47 27.41 -4.42
N GLY A 433 -0.46 26.57 -4.67
CA GLY A 433 -0.37 25.72 -5.87
C GLY A 433 -1.30 24.49 -5.86
N SER A 434 -1.66 23.95 -4.70
CA SER A 434 -2.41 22.67 -4.61
C SER A 434 -3.91 22.73 -4.95
N ILE A 435 -4.47 23.89 -5.31
CA ILE A 435 -5.94 24.08 -5.39
C ILE A 435 -6.49 23.99 -6.83
N ASN A 436 -5.66 24.00 -7.88
CA ASN A 436 -6.13 24.19 -9.26
C ASN A 436 -6.30 22.92 -10.15
N SER A 437 -6.07 21.70 -9.68
CA SER A 437 -6.03 20.51 -10.55
C SER A 437 -7.36 19.76 -10.79
N GLN A 438 -8.52 20.38 -10.55
CA GLN A 438 -9.83 19.78 -10.86
C GLN A 438 -10.64 20.62 -11.85
N ARG A 439 -10.43 20.41 -13.16
CA ARG A 439 -11.45 20.63 -14.21
C ARG A 439 -11.00 20.06 -15.54
N SER A 440 -11.74 19.06 -16.05
CA SER A 440 -12.25 18.93 -17.43
C SER A 440 -12.31 17.48 -17.92
N SER A 441 -13.42 17.14 -18.60
CA SER A 441 -13.83 15.80 -19.01
C SER A 441 -14.34 15.82 -20.47
N TYR A 442 -14.19 14.68 -21.17
CA TYR A 442 -14.97 14.12 -22.30
C TYR A 442 -15.24 14.91 -23.60
N THR A 443 -14.97 14.27 -24.78
CA THR A 443 -15.93 14.19 -25.91
C THR A 443 -15.66 13.04 -26.91
N GLN A 444 -16.72 12.71 -27.68
CA GLN A 444 -17.08 11.53 -28.51
C GLN A 444 -16.37 11.37 -29.88
N GLN A 445 -16.52 10.20 -30.54
CA GLN A 445 -17.18 10.06 -31.88
C GLN A 445 -17.23 8.61 -32.44
N SER A 446 -18.12 8.40 -33.43
CA SER A 446 -18.72 7.14 -33.88
C SER A 446 -18.73 6.96 -35.43
N LEU A 447 -18.96 5.70 -35.89
CA LEU A 447 -19.63 5.19 -37.13
C LEU A 447 -18.92 5.14 -38.51
N THR A 448 -18.96 3.98 -39.23
CA THR A 448 -19.87 3.66 -40.39
C THR A 448 -19.57 2.35 -41.21
N ARG A 449 -20.66 1.59 -41.53
CA ARG A 449 -21.10 0.83 -42.78
C ARG A 449 -20.24 -0.29 -43.45
N THR A 450 -20.70 -1.34 -44.18
CA THR A 450 -21.97 -1.75 -44.88
C THR A 450 -22.01 -3.28 -45.23
N SER A 451 -23.14 -3.75 -45.80
CA SER A 451 -23.74 -5.11 -45.98
C SER A 451 -23.46 -5.91 -47.27
N ASP A 452 -23.71 -7.24 -47.25
CA ASP A 452 -24.26 -8.03 -48.39
C ASP A 452 -25.00 -9.32 -47.91
N ILE A 453 -26.08 -9.71 -48.61
CA ILE A 453 -27.09 -10.73 -48.24
C ILE A 453 -27.05 -11.93 -49.21
N VAL A 454 -27.06 -13.16 -48.66
CA VAL A 454 -27.37 -14.42 -49.37
C VAL A 454 -28.49 -15.15 -48.61
N LEU A 455 -29.57 -15.53 -49.30
CA LEU A 455 -30.77 -16.20 -48.73
C LEU A 455 -30.44 -17.61 -48.20
N SER A 456 -30.72 -17.87 -46.91
CA SER A 456 -30.57 -19.18 -46.24
C SER A 456 -31.92 -19.89 -45.98
N GLU A 457 -31.84 -21.20 -45.72
CA GLU A 457 -32.92 -22.12 -45.33
C GLU A 457 -33.87 -21.62 -44.22
N ASP A 458 -33.47 -20.61 -43.45
CA ASP A 458 -34.25 -20.00 -42.36
C ASP A 458 -35.57 -19.38 -42.86
N LEU A 459 -35.62 -18.94 -44.13
CA LEU A 459 -36.82 -18.37 -44.74
C LEU A 459 -37.94 -19.42 -44.89
N ILE A 460 -37.58 -20.70 -45.03
CA ILE A 460 -38.51 -21.81 -45.25
C ILE A 460 -39.15 -22.26 -43.92
N ALA A 461 -38.42 -22.17 -42.81
CA ALA A 461 -38.91 -22.52 -41.46
C ALA A 461 -39.94 -21.50 -40.91
N GLY A 462 -39.89 -20.25 -41.40
CA GLY A 462 -40.78 -19.15 -40.99
C GLY A 462 -42.11 -19.05 -41.75
N ALA A 463 -42.30 -19.80 -42.84
CA ALA A 463 -43.47 -19.68 -43.71
C ALA A 463 -44.76 -20.23 -43.08
N ARG A 464 -45.84 -19.45 -43.13
CA ARG A 464 -47.21 -19.89 -42.82
C ARG A 464 -47.89 -20.33 -44.11
N GLN A 465 -48.12 -21.62 -44.30
CA GLN A 465 -49.03 -22.12 -45.34
C GLN A 465 -50.41 -22.38 -44.74
N ASP A 466 -51.46 -21.92 -45.43
CA ASP A 466 -52.88 -22.20 -45.16
C ASP A 466 -53.37 -21.91 -43.73
N GLY A 467 -53.00 -20.76 -43.16
CA GLY A 467 -53.48 -20.31 -41.84
C GLY A 467 -53.02 -21.17 -40.65
N ARG A 468 -52.23 -22.23 -40.90
CA ARG A 468 -51.65 -23.09 -39.87
C ARG A 468 -50.43 -22.39 -39.23
N MET A 469 -50.26 -22.56 -37.91
CA MET A 469 -49.08 -22.04 -37.20
C MET A 469 -47.78 -22.62 -37.77
N SER A 470 -46.73 -21.79 -37.91
CA SER A 470 -45.42 -22.23 -38.41
C SER A 470 -44.75 -23.21 -37.45
N ASN A 471 -43.86 -24.06 -37.99
CA ASN A 471 -43.16 -25.09 -37.20
C ASN A 471 -42.38 -24.48 -36.03
N VAL A 472 -41.79 -23.29 -36.22
CA VAL A 472 -41.07 -22.55 -35.18
C VAL A 472 -42.02 -22.07 -34.06
N ARG A 473 -43.22 -21.57 -34.40
CA ARG A 473 -44.21 -21.12 -33.39
C ARG A 473 -44.79 -22.29 -32.60
N ARG A 474 -44.99 -23.45 -33.24
CA ARG A 474 -45.46 -24.67 -32.57
C ARG A 474 -44.43 -25.20 -31.58
N PHE A 475 -43.17 -25.24 -31.98
CA PHE A 475 -42.07 -25.66 -31.11
C PHE A 475 -41.92 -24.71 -29.91
N PHE A 476 -42.01 -23.39 -30.11
CA PHE A 476 -42.01 -22.42 -29.01
C PHE A 476 -43.18 -22.62 -28.03
N CYS A 477 -44.40 -22.81 -28.54
CA CYS A 477 -45.57 -23.06 -27.68
C CYS A 477 -45.40 -24.34 -26.86
N LEU A 478 -44.77 -25.38 -27.42
CA LEU A 478 -44.48 -26.63 -26.71
C LEU A 478 -43.58 -26.38 -25.48
N PHE A 479 -42.52 -25.58 -25.64
CA PHE A 479 -41.62 -25.23 -24.54
C PHE A 479 -42.32 -24.43 -23.45
N VAL A 480 -43.14 -23.44 -23.82
CA VAL A 480 -43.90 -22.65 -22.85
C VAL A 480 -44.91 -23.51 -22.09
N THR A 481 -45.58 -24.45 -22.77
CA THR A 481 -46.50 -25.39 -22.11
C THR A 481 -45.79 -26.38 -21.20
N PHE A 482 -44.58 -26.82 -21.57
CA PHE A 482 -43.77 -27.72 -20.75
C PHE A 482 -43.32 -27.04 -19.46
N ASP A 483 -42.88 -25.79 -19.53
CA ASP A 483 -42.43 -25.00 -18.38
C ASP A 483 -43.55 -24.79 -17.34
N LEU A 484 -44.77 -24.50 -17.82
CA LEU A 484 -45.96 -24.41 -16.97
C LEU A 484 -46.26 -25.74 -16.26
N LEU A 485 -46.27 -26.84 -17.00
CA LEU A 485 -46.56 -28.17 -16.44
C LEU A 485 -45.51 -28.62 -15.43
N LEU A 486 -44.23 -28.37 -15.73
CA LEU A 486 -43.12 -28.74 -14.85
C LEU A 486 -43.15 -27.93 -13.55
N THR A 487 -43.46 -26.64 -13.62
CA THR A 487 -43.55 -25.77 -12.43
C THR A 487 -44.71 -26.20 -11.52
N VAL A 488 -45.87 -26.53 -12.10
CA VAL A 488 -47.02 -27.07 -11.34
C VAL A 488 -46.65 -28.41 -10.69
N LEU A 489 -45.96 -29.30 -11.41
CA LEU A 489 -45.53 -30.58 -10.88
C LEU A 489 -44.52 -30.43 -9.73
N MET A 490 -43.53 -29.54 -9.88
CA MET A 490 -42.54 -29.28 -8.83
C MET A 490 -43.17 -28.69 -7.57
N TRP A 491 -44.16 -27.80 -7.72
CA TRP A 491 -44.93 -27.27 -6.59
C TRP A 491 -45.67 -28.38 -5.82
N LEU A 492 -46.30 -29.32 -6.54
CA LEU A 492 -46.96 -30.47 -5.92
C LEU A 492 -45.96 -31.36 -5.16
N ILE A 493 -44.80 -31.63 -5.75
CA ILE A 493 -43.74 -32.44 -5.10
C ILE A 493 -43.22 -31.74 -3.84
N CYS A 494 -42.94 -30.44 -3.89
CA CYS A 494 -42.47 -29.68 -2.72
C CYS A 494 -43.51 -29.65 -1.59
N SER A 495 -44.80 -29.53 -1.93
CA SER A 495 -45.89 -29.56 -0.95
C SER A 495 -46.05 -30.96 -0.30
N MET A 496 -45.86 -32.03 -1.09
CA MET A 496 -45.89 -33.40 -0.57
C MET A 496 -44.67 -33.72 0.31
N ILE A 497 -43.47 -33.20 -0.02
CA ILE A 497 -42.26 -33.35 0.81
C ILE A 497 -42.41 -32.62 2.15
N ALA A 498 -43.14 -31.51 2.20
CA ALA A 498 -43.46 -30.79 3.42
C ALA A 498 -44.46 -31.54 4.34
N GLY A 499 -45.01 -32.68 3.88
CA GLY A 499 -45.87 -33.57 4.68
C GLY A 499 -47.36 -33.24 4.63
N GLU A 500 -47.80 -32.34 3.74
CA GLU A 500 -49.22 -31.99 3.58
C GLU A 500 -49.94 -32.94 2.61
N ASN A 501 -51.18 -33.35 2.94
CA ASN A 501 -52.04 -34.05 1.99
C ASN A 501 -52.52 -33.08 0.88
N LEU A 502 -52.72 -33.58 -0.35
CA LEU A 502 -52.99 -32.77 -1.54
C LEU A 502 -54.18 -31.80 -1.39
N GLU A 503 -55.24 -32.22 -0.70
CA GLU A 503 -56.44 -31.42 -0.45
C GLU A 503 -56.17 -30.27 0.53
N THR A 504 -55.44 -30.54 1.61
CA THR A 504 -54.97 -29.53 2.56
C THR A 504 -54.00 -28.53 1.93
N ALA A 505 -53.07 -29.00 1.08
CA ALA A 505 -52.15 -28.13 0.36
C ALA A 505 -52.91 -27.18 -0.58
N PHE A 506 -53.96 -27.66 -1.26
CA PHE A 506 -54.81 -26.82 -2.09
C PHE A 506 -55.60 -25.79 -1.27
N ILE A 507 -56.23 -26.21 -0.15
CA ILE A 507 -57.00 -25.31 0.70
C ILE A 507 -56.11 -24.24 1.36
N ASN A 508 -54.91 -24.60 1.81
CA ASN A 508 -54.02 -23.66 2.49
C ASN A 508 -53.26 -22.76 1.52
N GLN A 509 -52.78 -23.30 0.40
CA GLN A 509 -51.91 -22.55 -0.51
C GLN A 509 -52.66 -21.82 -1.62
N VAL A 510 -53.85 -22.28 -2.00
CA VAL A 510 -54.66 -21.68 -3.09
C VAL A 510 -55.90 -20.97 -2.55
N VAL A 511 -56.68 -21.60 -1.66
CA VAL A 511 -57.93 -21.01 -1.15
C VAL A 511 -57.67 -19.99 -0.03
N HIS A 512 -56.85 -20.35 0.96
CA HIS A 512 -56.39 -19.45 2.05
C HIS A 512 -55.02 -18.86 1.73
N TYR A 513 -54.89 -18.38 0.50
CA TYR A 513 -53.65 -17.88 -0.05
C TYR A 513 -53.02 -16.76 0.81
N HIS A 514 -51.75 -16.92 1.16
CA HIS A 514 -50.96 -15.88 1.82
C HIS A 514 -49.52 -15.86 1.29
N ILE A 515 -49.10 -14.71 0.75
CA ILE A 515 -47.85 -14.53 -0.02
C ILE A 515 -46.55 -14.79 0.76
N LYS A 516 -46.63 -14.83 2.10
CA LYS A 516 -45.46 -15.13 2.95
C LYS A 516 -45.25 -16.62 3.20
N THR A 517 -46.26 -17.45 2.94
CA THR A 517 -46.28 -18.86 3.37
C THR A 517 -46.63 -19.82 2.24
N SER A 518 -47.27 -19.36 1.17
CA SER A 518 -47.68 -20.19 0.05
C SER A 518 -46.61 -20.28 -1.03
N LEU A 519 -46.29 -21.49 -1.51
CA LEU A 519 -45.41 -21.69 -2.67
C LEU A 519 -46.16 -21.52 -4.00
N PHE A 520 -47.48 -21.34 -3.96
CA PHE A 520 -48.34 -21.17 -5.13
C PHE A 520 -48.06 -19.87 -5.89
N ASP A 521 -47.39 -18.90 -5.27
CA ASP A 521 -46.89 -17.66 -5.90
C ASP A 521 -46.08 -17.93 -7.15
N ILE A 522 -45.22 -18.94 -7.10
CA ILE A 522 -44.33 -19.32 -8.19
C ILE A 522 -45.16 -19.85 -9.35
N VAL A 523 -46.17 -20.67 -9.08
CA VAL A 523 -47.07 -21.19 -10.12
C VAL A 523 -47.89 -20.07 -10.76
N LEU A 524 -48.43 -19.15 -9.94
CA LEU A 524 -49.25 -18.02 -10.43
C LEU A 524 -48.44 -17.04 -11.29
N THR A 525 -47.24 -16.69 -10.85
CA THR A 525 -46.34 -15.78 -11.59
C THR A 525 -45.80 -16.42 -12.87
N THR A 526 -45.43 -17.71 -12.85
CA THR A 526 -45.05 -18.45 -14.06
C THR A 526 -46.22 -18.58 -15.04
N THR A 527 -47.44 -18.83 -14.56
CA THR A 527 -48.64 -18.87 -15.42
C THR A 527 -48.89 -17.52 -16.10
N THR A 528 -48.76 -16.43 -15.36
CA THR A 528 -48.98 -15.07 -15.86
C THR A 528 -47.93 -14.67 -16.90
N THR A 529 -46.66 -15.00 -16.66
CA THR A 529 -45.56 -14.72 -17.60
C THR A 529 -45.66 -15.57 -18.87
N CYS A 530 -46.00 -16.85 -18.75
CA CYS A 530 -46.28 -17.73 -19.91
C CYS A 530 -47.45 -17.20 -20.75
N ALA A 531 -48.55 -16.78 -20.12
CA ALA A 531 -49.69 -16.19 -20.83
C ALA A 531 -49.31 -14.90 -21.56
N PHE A 532 -48.49 -14.05 -20.93
CA PHE A 532 -48.00 -12.80 -21.52
C PHE A 532 -47.05 -13.05 -22.72
N LEU A 533 -46.18 -14.07 -22.64
CA LEU A 533 -45.31 -14.48 -23.75
C LEU A 533 -46.13 -15.02 -24.93
N LEU A 534 -47.13 -15.86 -24.67
CA LEU A 534 -48.05 -16.34 -25.72
C LEU A 534 -48.81 -15.17 -26.36
N ALA A 535 -49.34 -14.24 -25.56
CA ALA A 535 -50.00 -13.04 -26.07
C ALA A 535 -49.08 -12.19 -26.96
N LYS A 536 -47.82 -11.97 -26.57
CA LYS A 536 -46.82 -11.26 -27.39
C LYS A 536 -46.51 -11.98 -28.71
N VAL A 537 -46.43 -13.31 -28.70
CA VAL A 537 -46.15 -14.09 -29.92
C VAL A 537 -47.33 -14.08 -30.89
N PHE A 538 -48.57 -14.01 -30.39
CA PHE A 538 -49.79 -14.08 -31.22
C PHE A 538 -50.39 -12.74 -31.63
N LEU A 539 -50.34 -11.72 -30.76
CA LEU A 539 -50.95 -10.41 -31.01
C LEU A 539 -50.02 -9.43 -31.74
N PHE A 540 -48.71 -9.66 -31.71
CA PHE A 540 -47.75 -8.78 -32.35
C PHE A 540 -47.58 -9.14 -33.84
N ASP A 541 -47.70 -8.13 -34.72
CA ASP A 541 -47.51 -8.32 -36.16
C ASP A 541 -46.02 -8.17 -36.54
N TRP A 542 -45.35 -9.32 -36.56
CA TRP A 542 -43.92 -9.44 -36.82
C TRP A 542 -43.50 -9.05 -38.25
N LEU A 543 -44.44 -8.95 -39.19
CA LEU A 543 -44.16 -8.64 -40.60
C LEU A 543 -44.01 -7.14 -40.86
N ALA A 544 -44.50 -6.28 -39.97
CA ALA A 544 -44.46 -4.82 -40.13
C ALA A 544 -43.14 -4.17 -39.66
N CYS A 545 -42.23 -4.93 -39.05
CA CYS A 545 -41.05 -4.39 -38.39
C CYS A 545 -39.75 -4.57 -39.22
N LYS A 546 -39.01 -3.47 -39.41
CA LYS A 546 -37.78 -3.41 -40.24
C LYS A 546 -36.59 -4.19 -39.67
N GLN A 547 -36.57 -4.51 -38.37
CA GLN A 547 -35.47 -5.26 -37.73
C GLN A 547 -36.00 -6.28 -36.70
N PRO A 548 -36.31 -7.52 -37.13
CA PRO A 548 -36.92 -8.54 -36.26
C PRO A 548 -35.94 -9.08 -35.19
N VAL A 549 -34.63 -9.06 -35.45
CA VAL A 549 -33.61 -9.64 -34.55
C VAL A 549 -33.55 -8.93 -33.19
N PHE A 550 -33.60 -7.60 -33.15
CA PHE A 550 -33.56 -6.84 -31.89
C PHE A 550 -34.82 -7.01 -31.05
N GLN A 551 -35.98 -7.20 -31.68
CA GLN A 551 -37.23 -7.44 -30.95
C GLN A 551 -37.28 -8.83 -30.35
N VAL A 552 -36.75 -9.85 -31.07
CA VAL A 552 -36.56 -11.20 -30.54
C VAL A 552 -35.52 -11.19 -29.42
N LEU A 553 -34.43 -10.45 -29.57
CA LEU A 553 -33.41 -10.26 -28.51
C LEU A 553 -34.01 -9.58 -27.27
N LEU A 554 -34.95 -8.64 -27.44
CA LEU A 554 -35.64 -7.97 -26.34
C LEU A 554 -36.59 -8.92 -25.58
N ILE A 555 -37.17 -9.90 -26.25
CA ILE A 555 -37.92 -10.98 -25.58
C ILE A 555 -36.97 -11.95 -24.88
N LEU A 556 -35.90 -12.39 -25.56
CA LEU A 556 -34.93 -13.33 -24.99
C LEU A 556 -34.16 -12.75 -23.79
N THR A 557 -33.85 -11.45 -23.81
CA THR A 557 -33.20 -10.78 -22.68
C THR A 557 -34.06 -10.83 -21.43
N SER A 558 -35.38 -10.68 -21.53
CA SER A 558 -36.28 -10.81 -20.37
C SER A 558 -36.29 -12.22 -19.74
N PHE A 559 -35.92 -13.25 -20.51
CA PHE A 559 -35.77 -14.63 -20.01
C PHE A 559 -34.34 -14.91 -19.50
N ILE A 560 -33.31 -14.43 -20.20
CA ILE A 560 -31.91 -14.64 -19.80
C ILE A 560 -31.58 -13.85 -18.52
N LEU A 561 -32.12 -12.65 -18.37
CA LEU A 561 -31.96 -11.84 -17.15
C LEU A 561 -32.60 -12.53 -15.95
N SER A 562 -33.81 -13.09 -16.06
CA SER A 562 -34.44 -13.77 -14.92
C SER A 562 -33.67 -15.02 -14.47
N TRP A 563 -33.08 -15.76 -15.41
CA TRP A 563 -32.18 -16.88 -15.08
C TRP A 563 -30.85 -16.41 -14.47
N ALA A 564 -30.27 -15.31 -14.96
CA ALA A 564 -29.07 -14.73 -14.39
C ALA A 564 -29.31 -14.15 -12.98
N GLU A 565 -30.48 -13.56 -12.75
CA GLU A 565 -30.94 -13.04 -11.45
C GLU A 565 -31.20 -14.19 -10.47
N ALA A 566 -31.87 -15.27 -10.90
CA ALA A 566 -32.07 -16.46 -10.07
C ALA A 566 -30.73 -17.14 -9.71
N TRP A 567 -29.82 -17.26 -10.68
CA TRP A 567 -28.46 -17.77 -10.43
C TRP A 567 -27.67 -16.86 -9.48
N PHE A 568 -27.79 -15.54 -9.63
CA PHE A 568 -27.21 -14.58 -8.69
C PHE A 568 -27.82 -14.72 -7.28
N PHE A 569 -29.13 -14.95 -7.19
CA PHE A 569 -29.81 -15.16 -5.93
C PHE A 569 -29.30 -16.41 -5.20
N ASP A 570 -29.22 -17.56 -5.88
CA ASP A 570 -28.76 -18.82 -5.28
C ASP A 570 -27.26 -18.83 -4.92
N PHE A 571 -26.39 -18.24 -5.75
CA PHE A 571 -24.94 -18.30 -5.53
C PHE A 571 -24.39 -17.12 -4.73
N ARG A 572 -25.07 -15.96 -4.77
CA ARG A 572 -24.62 -14.75 -4.07
C ARG A 572 -25.55 -14.33 -2.96
N VAL A 573 -26.88 -14.35 -3.13
CA VAL A 573 -27.79 -13.79 -2.10
C VAL A 573 -28.00 -14.78 -0.96
N ILE A 574 -28.50 -15.98 -1.23
CA ILE A 574 -28.81 -17.00 -0.19
C ILE A 574 -27.59 -17.32 0.68
N PRO A 575 -26.38 -17.60 0.14
CA PRO A 575 -25.22 -17.94 0.98
C PRO A 575 -24.78 -16.76 1.84
N GLN A 576 -24.97 -15.53 1.35
CA GLN A 576 -24.62 -14.32 2.08
C GLN A 576 -25.62 -14.00 3.18
N GLU A 577 -26.91 -14.12 2.92
CA GLU A 577 -27.96 -13.95 3.92
C GLU A 577 -27.87 -15.03 4.99
N THR A 578 -27.63 -16.28 4.60
CA THR A 578 -27.41 -17.40 5.53
C THR A 578 -26.18 -17.14 6.40
N HIS A 579 -25.10 -16.59 5.82
CA HIS A 579 -23.91 -16.22 6.58
C HIS A 579 -24.18 -15.05 7.53
N VAL A 580 -25.02 -14.08 7.15
CA VAL A 580 -25.44 -12.96 8.01
C VAL A 580 -26.38 -13.43 9.13
N ILE A 581 -27.33 -14.32 8.84
CA ILE A 581 -28.26 -14.89 9.83
C ILE A 581 -27.49 -15.73 10.85
N ASN A 582 -26.57 -16.59 10.40
CA ASN A 582 -25.69 -17.36 11.28
C ASN A 582 -24.76 -16.45 12.08
N TRP A 583 -24.31 -15.33 11.50
CA TRP A 583 -23.53 -14.32 12.21
C TRP A 583 -24.36 -13.58 13.27
N ILE A 584 -25.61 -13.19 12.97
CA ILE A 584 -26.55 -12.54 13.89
C ILE A 584 -26.94 -13.47 15.04
N GLN A 585 -27.24 -14.75 14.76
CA GLN A 585 -27.54 -15.77 15.78
C GLN A 585 -26.33 -16.02 16.71
N ASN A 586 -25.11 -15.96 16.17
CA ASN A 586 -23.88 -16.00 16.98
C ASN A 586 -23.64 -14.69 17.75
N MET A 587 -24.16 -13.56 17.26
CA MET A 587 -24.06 -12.24 17.90
C MET A 587 -25.04 -12.08 19.07
N SER A 588 -26.22 -12.69 19.01
CA SER A 588 -27.24 -12.64 20.07
C SER A 588 -26.83 -13.32 21.38
N ASN A 589 -25.75 -14.12 21.38
CA ASN A 589 -25.16 -14.69 22.60
C ASN A 589 -24.10 -13.78 23.26
N THR A 590 -23.93 -12.55 22.78
CA THR A 590 -23.03 -11.56 23.40
C THR A 590 -23.79 -10.27 23.70
N GLU A 591 -23.82 -9.88 24.98
CA GLU A 591 -24.56 -8.75 25.55
C GLU A 591 -24.11 -7.34 25.09
N ARG A 592 -23.82 -7.12 23.79
CA ARG A 592 -23.49 -5.79 23.24
C ARG A 592 -24.09 -5.58 21.86
N ALA A 593 -25.33 -5.10 21.81
CA ALA A 593 -25.93 -4.52 20.62
C ALA A 593 -25.92 -2.97 20.71
N PRO A 594 -25.50 -2.24 19.67
CA PRO A 594 -25.77 -0.81 19.55
C PRO A 594 -27.20 -0.58 18.99
N LEU A 595 -28.00 0.19 19.73
CA LEU A 595 -29.32 0.68 19.32
C LEU A 595 -29.14 1.93 18.43
N ILE A 596 -29.10 1.73 17.11
CA ILE A 596 -29.63 2.59 16.02
C ILE A 596 -29.13 1.98 14.70
N GLN A 597 -30.09 1.54 13.89
CA GLN A 597 -29.92 0.78 12.65
C GLN A 597 -29.82 1.76 11.47
N ALA A 598 -28.88 1.45 10.57
CA ALA A 598 -28.53 2.24 9.40
C ALA A 598 -29.39 1.90 8.18
N ASP A 599 -29.76 2.93 7.41
CA ASP A 599 -30.15 2.76 6.01
C ASP A 599 -28.91 2.49 5.15
N THR A 600 -28.87 1.25 4.67
CA THR A 600 -28.25 0.69 3.45
C THR A 600 -27.14 1.49 2.74
N ALA A 601 -25.90 1.20 3.12
CA ALA A 601 -24.75 1.18 2.20
C ALA A 601 -23.92 -0.09 2.47
N ASP A 602 -23.63 -0.82 1.39
CA ASP A 602 -22.96 -2.12 1.27
C ASP A 602 -21.69 -2.27 2.18
N PRO A 603 -21.66 -3.26 3.11
CA PRO A 603 -20.56 -3.44 4.06
C PRO A 603 -19.51 -4.52 3.64
N ARG A 604 -19.11 -4.60 2.37
CA ARG A 604 -18.11 -5.60 1.90
C ARG A 604 -16.81 -5.06 1.30
N GLN A 605 -16.24 -4.01 1.89
CA GLN A 605 -14.89 -3.53 1.53
C GLN A 605 -13.99 -3.26 2.74
N TYR A 606 -13.95 -4.15 3.73
CA TYR A 606 -12.94 -4.03 4.80
C TYR A 606 -12.29 -5.36 5.19
N SER A 607 -11.44 -5.85 4.29
CA SER A 607 -10.22 -6.63 4.56
C SER A 607 -9.75 -7.08 3.18
N SER A 608 -8.88 -6.34 2.50
CA SER A 608 -7.45 -6.27 2.80
C SER A 608 -6.83 -5.27 1.84
N ILE A 609 -6.20 -4.24 2.42
CA ILE A 609 -5.30 -3.35 1.70
C ILE A 609 -3.94 -3.69 2.30
N GLU A 610 -3.06 -4.32 1.53
CA GLU A 610 -1.63 -4.18 1.80
C GLU A 610 -1.33 -2.67 1.79
N PRO A 611 -0.83 -2.10 2.90
CA PRO A 611 -0.59 -0.67 2.93
C PRO A 611 0.66 -0.38 2.08
N SER A 612 0.43 0.13 0.88
CA SER A 612 1.34 1.14 0.32
C SER A 612 1.46 2.20 1.41
N ARG A 613 2.62 2.22 2.04
CA ARG A 613 3.03 3.08 3.16
C ARG A 613 2.73 4.54 2.84
N THR A 614 1.58 5.03 3.29
CA THR A 614 1.22 6.42 3.06
C THR A 614 0.77 7.08 4.35
N PHE A 615 1.71 7.17 5.30
CA PHE A 615 1.77 8.31 6.21
C PHE A 615 2.38 9.47 5.43
N TYR A 616 1.57 10.45 5.04
CA TYR A 616 2.10 11.74 4.60
C TYR A 616 2.47 12.55 5.85
N THR A 617 3.75 12.54 6.21
CA THR A 617 4.43 13.68 6.80
C THR A 617 5.19 14.33 5.64
N PRO A 618 4.69 15.41 5.02
CA PRO A 618 5.52 16.27 4.19
C PRO A 618 6.70 16.75 5.06
N MET A 619 7.86 16.16 4.81
CA MET A 619 9.11 16.87 5.04
C MET A 619 9.15 17.97 3.98
N ASP A 620 8.76 19.20 4.32
CA ASP A 620 9.03 20.32 3.44
C ASP A 620 9.31 21.61 4.20
N SER A 621 10.60 21.89 4.36
CA SER A 621 11.17 23.16 3.92
C SER A 621 11.48 22.96 2.42
N PRO A 622 11.13 23.91 1.52
CA PRO A 622 10.83 23.63 0.12
C PRO A 622 11.88 22.73 -0.54
N ALA A 623 11.47 21.55 -0.94
CA ALA A 623 12.04 20.78 -2.02
C ALA A 623 11.18 21.05 -3.27
N HIS A 624 11.17 22.30 -3.73
CA HIS A 624 10.87 22.55 -5.12
C HIS A 624 12.17 22.37 -5.91
N SER A 625 12.43 21.15 -6.34
CA SER A 625 13.22 20.91 -7.54
C SER A 625 12.78 19.55 -8.10
N ASP A 626 12.32 19.58 -9.35
CA ASP A 626 11.82 18.48 -10.19
C ASP A 626 10.34 18.12 -10.04
N THR A 627 9.57 18.75 -10.92
CA THR A 627 8.14 18.64 -11.20
C THR A 627 7.60 17.21 -11.12
N GLU A 628 6.74 16.94 -10.13
CA GLU A 628 5.79 15.83 -10.17
C GLU A 628 4.39 16.35 -10.44
N ASP A 629 4.07 16.56 -11.71
CA ASP A 629 2.69 16.84 -12.13
C ASP A 629 2.35 16.09 -13.44
N GLU A 630 2.65 14.78 -13.50
CA GLU A 630 2.12 13.94 -14.59
C GLU A 630 1.92 12.43 -14.26
N PHE A 631 2.09 11.99 -13.02
CA PHE A 631 1.88 10.58 -12.64
C PHE A 631 0.43 10.19 -12.29
N ALA A 632 -0.44 11.18 -12.03
CA ALA A 632 -1.81 10.92 -11.58
C ALA A 632 -2.76 10.43 -12.68
N ARG A 633 -2.43 10.57 -13.98
CA ARG A 633 -3.32 10.14 -15.08
C ARG A 633 -3.02 8.75 -15.65
N ARG A 634 -1.90 8.11 -15.28
CA ARG A 634 -1.56 6.73 -15.74
C ARG A 634 -1.91 5.63 -14.73
N GLN A 635 -2.11 5.95 -13.45
CA GLN A 635 -2.45 4.95 -12.43
C GLN A 635 -3.86 4.34 -12.56
N ASP A 636 -4.79 5.00 -13.26
CA ASP A 636 -6.14 4.45 -13.48
C ASP A 636 -6.19 3.37 -14.58
N ALA A 637 -5.18 3.32 -15.47
CA ALA A 637 -5.02 2.22 -16.42
C ALA A 637 -4.40 0.97 -15.77
N ILE A 638 -3.52 1.15 -14.77
CA ILE A 638 -2.82 0.07 -14.07
C ILE A 638 -3.68 -0.51 -12.93
N ARG A 639 -4.53 0.30 -12.29
CA ARG A 639 -5.46 -0.14 -11.23
C ARG A 639 -6.53 -1.14 -11.68
N LYS A 640 -6.74 -1.33 -12.99
CA LYS A 640 -7.65 -2.36 -13.52
C LYS A 640 -7.04 -3.76 -13.60
N ILE A 641 -5.75 -3.93 -13.32
CA ILE A 641 -5.05 -5.23 -13.48
C ILE A 641 -4.68 -5.91 -12.14
N SER A 642 -4.70 -5.21 -11.00
CA SER A 642 -4.23 -5.75 -9.70
C SER A 642 -5.32 -5.96 -8.64
N ARG A 643 -6.50 -6.50 -8.99
CA ARG A 643 -7.56 -6.85 -8.01
C ARG A 643 -7.48 -8.28 -7.46
N THR A 644 -6.36 -8.98 -7.64
CA THR A 644 -6.13 -10.32 -7.09
C THR A 644 -4.69 -10.40 -6.60
N ASN A 645 -4.49 -10.54 -5.27
CA ASN A 645 -3.37 -11.20 -4.56
C ASN A 645 -2.96 -10.42 -3.29
N GLU A 646 -3.40 -10.88 -2.11
CA GLU A 646 -2.67 -10.68 -0.86
C GLU A 646 -1.51 -11.68 -0.82
N ILE A 647 -0.26 -11.21 -0.84
CA ILE A 647 0.91 -12.09 -0.72
C ILE A 647 0.96 -12.63 0.72
N PHE A 648 0.86 -13.94 0.91
CA PHE A 648 0.99 -14.51 2.25
C PHE A 648 2.43 -14.87 2.59
N ILE A 649 2.88 -14.34 3.73
CA ILE A 649 4.23 -14.46 4.26
C ILE A 649 4.16 -15.51 5.39
N PRO A 650 4.71 -16.72 5.21
CA PRO A 650 4.75 -17.70 6.28
C PRO A 650 5.69 -17.24 7.40
N LYS A 651 5.38 -17.57 8.65
CA LYS A 651 6.35 -17.53 9.75
C LYS A 651 7.58 -18.36 9.35
N PRO A 652 8.81 -18.01 9.78
CA PRO A 652 10.00 -18.79 9.45
C PRO A 652 9.79 -20.25 9.84
N LEU A 653 9.85 -21.13 8.84
CA LEU A 653 9.64 -22.56 9.03
C LEU A 653 10.78 -23.13 9.88
N PRO A 654 10.50 -24.08 10.79
CA PRO A 654 11.56 -24.78 11.51
C PRO A 654 12.48 -25.49 10.51
N LYS A 655 13.79 -25.48 10.79
CA LYS A 655 14.77 -26.25 10.00
C LYS A 655 14.37 -27.72 9.99
N LEU A 656 14.44 -28.35 8.81
CA LEU A 656 14.18 -29.77 8.66
C LEU A 656 15.18 -30.60 9.49
N THR A 657 14.70 -31.71 10.05
CA THR A 657 15.57 -32.71 10.67
C THR A 657 16.35 -33.48 9.61
N THR A 658 17.50 -34.03 9.96
CA THR A 658 18.34 -34.84 9.05
C THR A 658 17.52 -35.98 8.43
N ASP A 659 16.73 -36.70 9.23
CA ASP A 659 15.88 -37.80 8.75
C ASP A 659 14.89 -37.36 7.66
N LYS A 660 14.32 -36.15 7.79
CA LYS A 660 13.38 -35.60 6.80
C LYS A 660 14.08 -35.13 5.53
N ILE A 661 15.32 -34.66 5.65
CA ILE A 661 16.15 -34.32 4.49
C ILE A 661 16.44 -35.58 3.69
N ASP A 662 16.85 -36.67 4.35
CA ASP A 662 17.16 -37.93 3.68
C ASP A 662 15.91 -38.56 3.03
N GLU A 663 14.76 -38.51 3.69
CA GLU A 663 13.46 -38.92 3.13
C GLU A 663 13.12 -38.15 1.85
N TYR A 664 13.28 -36.82 1.85
CA TYR A 664 12.99 -35.99 0.68
C TYR A 664 13.97 -36.25 -0.47
N LYS A 665 15.26 -36.47 -0.18
CA LYS A 665 16.24 -36.81 -1.21
C LYS A 665 15.92 -38.16 -1.88
N MET A 666 15.62 -39.19 -1.08
CA MET A 666 15.23 -40.49 -1.61
C MET A 666 13.94 -40.40 -2.45
N THR A 667 12.96 -39.62 -1.98
CA THR A 667 11.70 -39.37 -2.71
C THR A 667 11.95 -38.63 -4.03
N ALA A 668 12.82 -37.62 -4.02
CA ALA A 668 13.19 -36.84 -5.20
C ALA A 668 13.87 -37.69 -6.29
N GLU A 669 14.76 -38.61 -5.91
CA GLU A 669 15.42 -39.52 -6.86
C GLU A 669 14.44 -40.51 -7.50
N THR A 670 13.53 -41.11 -6.72
CA THR A 670 12.48 -41.99 -7.25
C THR A 670 11.55 -41.19 -8.17
N LEU A 671 11.19 -39.97 -7.80
CA LEU A 671 10.34 -39.10 -8.59
C LEU A 671 10.95 -38.79 -9.97
N LEU A 672 12.26 -38.55 -10.03
CA LEU A 672 12.97 -38.32 -11.30
C LEU A 672 12.84 -39.52 -12.26
N LYS A 673 12.99 -40.75 -11.74
CA LYS A 673 12.84 -41.98 -12.53
C LYS A 673 11.42 -42.12 -13.06
N ASN A 674 10.41 -41.91 -12.22
CA ASN A 674 9.00 -41.95 -12.63
C ASN A 674 8.69 -40.91 -13.72
N CYS A 675 9.25 -39.70 -13.61
CA CYS A 675 9.08 -38.66 -14.63
C CYS A 675 9.70 -39.08 -15.97
N TYR A 676 10.87 -39.73 -15.96
CA TYR A 676 11.51 -40.23 -17.17
C TYR A 676 10.71 -41.35 -17.84
N GLU A 677 10.17 -42.29 -17.08
CA GLU A 677 9.28 -43.34 -17.59
C GLU A 677 8.04 -42.75 -18.28
N LEU A 678 7.45 -41.70 -17.70
CA LEU A 678 6.33 -40.98 -18.32
C LEU A 678 6.72 -40.24 -19.61
N LEU A 679 7.91 -39.65 -19.68
CA LEU A 679 8.40 -38.96 -20.88
C LEU A 679 8.57 -39.90 -22.07
N VAL A 680 9.11 -41.10 -21.83
CA VAL A 680 9.43 -42.10 -22.88
C VAL A 680 8.26 -43.04 -23.19
N SER A 681 7.21 -43.04 -22.36
CA SER A 681 6.01 -43.88 -22.57
C SER A 681 5.38 -43.67 -23.95
N LYS A 682 4.86 -44.76 -24.54
CA LYS A 682 4.12 -44.76 -25.81
C LYS A 682 2.59 -44.74 -25.62
N GLU A 683 2.12 -44.70 -24.38
CA GLU A 683 0.69 -44.83 -24.04
C GLU A 683 -0.07 -43.50 -24.09
N TRP A 684 0.59 -42.41 -24.50
CA TRP A 684 -0.02 -41.09 -24.61
C TRP A 684 -1.04 -41.02 -25.75
N LYS A 685 -2.23 -40.52 -25.44
CA LYS A 685 -3.30 -40.25 -26.40
C LYS A 685 -3.34 -38.77 -26.74
N LEU A 686 -3.46 -38.44 -28.03
CA LEU A 686 -3.58 -37.06 -28.49
C LEU A 686 -4.91 -36.44 -28.04
N GLU A 687 -4.86 -35.25 -27.43
CA GLU A 687 -6.05 -34.48 -27.06
C GLU A 687 -6.29 -33.33 -28.05
N THR A 688 -5.26 -32.54 -28.32
CA THR A 688 -5.34 -31.43 -29.27
C THR A 688 -3.95 -30.98 -29.72
N THR A 689 -3.90 -30.27 -30.85
CA THR A 689 -2.69 -29.61 -31.36
C THR A 689 -2.98 -28.12 -31.53
N THR A 690 -2.13 -27.26 -30.99
CA THR A 690 -2.29 -25.81 -31.07
C THR A 690 -1.91 -25.28 -32.46
N SER A 691 -2.32 -24.05 -32.78
CA SER A 691 -1.93 -23.37 -34.02
C SER A 691 -0.42 -23.15 -34.17
N LYS A 692 0.33 -23.19 -33.05
CA LYS A 692 1.80 -23.09 -33.03
C LYS A 692 2.50 -24.46 -33.08
N GLY A 693 1.74 -25.54 -33.28
CA GLY A 693 2.26 -26.90 -33.36
C GLY A 693 2.55 -27.57 -32.00
N ASP A 694 2.05 -27.02 -30.89
CA ASP A 694 2.18 -27.67 -29.58
C ASP A 694 1.21 -28.85 -29.49
N VAL A 695 1.71 -29.98 -29.01
CA VAL A 695 0.92 -31.21 -28.90
C VAL A 695 0.52 -31.43 -27.45
N VAL A 696 -0.79 -31.38 -27.17
CA VAL A 696 -1.36 -31.73 -25.87
C VAL A 696 -1.81 -33.19 -25.92
N SER A 697 -1.30 -34.00 -25.00
CA SER A 697 -1.61 -35.42 -24.89
C SER A 697 -2.01 -35.78 -23.46
N TYR A 698 -2.70 -36.90 -23.30
CA TYR A 698 -3.11 -37.40 -21.99
C TYR A 698 -2.92 -38.91 -21.85
N MET A 699 -2.83 -39.35 -20.59
CA MET A 699 -2.78 -40.75 -20.21
C MET A 699 -3.73 -40.99 -19.04
N GLN A 700 -4.48 -42.09 -19.08
CA GLN A 700 -5.43 -42.44 -18.03
C GLN A 700 -4.75 -43.40 -17.05
N ILE A 701 -4.62 -43.00 -15.78
CA ILE A 701 -4.11 -43.90 -14.73
C ILE A 701 -5.28 -44.56 -13.99
N HIS A 702 -5.06 -45.76 -13.48
CA HIS A 702 -6.05 -46.48 -12.66
C HIS A 702 -6.25 -45.73 -11.34
N LYS A 703 -7.52 -45.53 -10.94
CA LYS A 703 -7.90 -44.79 -9.72
C LYS A 703 -7.13 -45.30 -8.49
N PRO A 704 -6.65 -44.41 -7.60
CA PRO A 704 -7.22 -43.08 -7.29
C PRO A 704 -6.58 -41.91 -8.05
N GLU A 705 -5.52 -42.14 -8.81
CA GLU A 705 -4.80 -41.09 -9.54
C GLU A 705 -5.48 -40.82 -10.89
N GLY A 706 -5.76 -39.56 -11.18
CA GLY A 706 -6.63 -39.14 -12.27
C GLY A 706 -6.01 -39.24 -13.68
N LYS A 707 -6.45 -38.33 -14.55
CA LYS A 707 -5.91 -38.15 -15.90
C LYS A 707 -4.59 -37.35 -15.82
N ILE A 708 -3.49 -37.87 -16.33
CA ILE A 708 -2.24 -37.11 -16.51
C ILE A 708 -2.27 -36.45 -17.88
N MET A 709 -1.89 -35.18 -17.95
CA MET A 709 -1.75 -34.46 -19.22
C MET A 709 -0.30 -34.02 -19.44
N LYS A 710 0.09 -33.91 -20.70
CA LYS A 710 1.36 -33.31 -21.09
C LYS A 710 1.18 -32.38 -22.28
N ILE A 711 2.02 -31.36 -22.36
CA ILE A 711 2.20 -30.55 -23.56
C ILE A 711 3.64 -30.61 -24.01
N THR A 712 3.86 -30.75 -25.31
CA THR A 712 5.19 -30.79 -25.92
C THR A 712 5.25 -29.77 -27.06
N GLY A 713 6.30 -28.95 -27.07
CA GLY A 713 6.52 -27.95 -28.11
C GLY A 713 7.97 -27.50 -28.21
N ILE A 714 8.30 -26.80 -29.29
CA ILE A 714 9.65 -26.25 -29.51
C ILE A 714 9.73 -24.84 -28.94
N VAL A 715 10.82 -24.54 -28.24
CA VAL A 715 11.11 -23.22 -27.65
C VAL A 715 12.53 -22.78 -27.96
N ASP A 716 12.73 -21.47 -28.08
CA ASP A 716 14.00 -20.85 -28.44
C ASP A 716 14.87 -20.65 -27.19
N ALA A 717 15.38 -21.75 -26.63
CA ALA A 717 16.41 -21.74 -25.59
C ALA A 717 17.21 -23.06 -25.60
N PRO A 718 18.49 -23.07 -25.19
CA PRO A 718 19.23 -24.30 -24.94
C PRO A 718 18.60 -25.12 -23.81
N ALA A 719 18.53 -26.44 -23.97
CA ALA A 719 17.78 -27.33 -23.06
C ALA A 719 18.23 -27.24 -21.59
N ASN A 720 19.54 -27.26 -21.34
CA ASN A 720 20.11 -27.12 -19.99
C ASN A 720 19.80 -25.76 -19.37
N MET A 721 19.95 -24.68 -20.14
CA MET A 721 19.71 -23.32 -19.66
C MET A 721 18.24 -23.11 -19.29
N LEU A 722 17.32 -23.60 -20.13
CA LEU A 722 15.89 -23.47 -19.89
C LEU A 722 15.47 -24.09 -18.55
N ILE A 723 15.90 -25.32 -18.27
CA ILE A 723 15.52 -26.01 -17.03
C ILE A 723 16.15 -25.34 -15.81
N ASN A 724 17.41 -24.89 -15.90
CA ASN A 724 18.03 -24.15 -14.80
C ASN A 724 17.33 -22.82 -14.55
N TRP A 725 16.97 -22.08 -15.59
CA TRP A 725 16.22 -20.83 -15.45
C TRP A 725 14.84 -21.03 -14.82
N LEU A 726 14.11 -22.06 -15.24
CA LEU A 726 12.81 -22.38 -14.65
C LEU A 726 12.93 -22.86 -13.19
N PHE A 727 14.01 -23.56 -12.85
CA PHE A 727 14.24 -24.04 -11.49
C PHE A 727 14.70 -22.92 -10.56
N ASP A 728 15.76 -22.19 -10.92
CA ASP A 728 16.37 -21.14 -10.10
C ASP A 728 15.50 -19.88 -10.04
N GLY A 729 14.90 -19.50 -11.18
CA GLY A 729 14.01 -18.34 -11.32
C GLY A 729 12.56 -18.58 -10.91
N VAL A 730 12.28 -19.62 -10.12
CA VAL A 730 10.90 -20.01 -9.76
C VAL A 730 10.13 -18.91 -9.03
N GLU A 731 10.79 -18.08 -8.23
CA GLU A 731 10.15 -16.98 -7.48
C GLU A 731 9.77 -15.82 -8.41
N ALA A 732 10.45 -15.70 -9.54
CA ALA A 732 10.10 -14.76 -10.61
C ALA A 732 8.98 -15.28 -11.52
N ALA A 733 8.50 -16.52 -11.35
CA ALA A 733 7.43 -17.09 -12.17
C ALA A 733 6.17 -16.18 -12.31
N PRO A 734 5.66 -15.51 -11.26
CA PRO A 734 4.50 -14.63 -11.38
C PRO A 734 4.70 -13.41 -12.29
N SER A 735 5.96 -13.02 -12.57
CA SER A 735 6.25 -11.88 -13.44
C SER A 735 5.96 -12.16 -14.91
N TRP A 736 6.05 -13.42 -15.34
CA TRP A 736 5.88 -13.83 -16.74
C TRP A 736 4.78 -14.86 -16.95
N ASN A 737 4.52 -15.74 -15.97
CA ASN A 737 3.49 -16.77 -16.03
C ASN A 737 2.22 -16.32 -15.31
N LYS A 738 1.21 -15.87 -16.07
CA LYS A 738 -0.07 -15.37 -15.51
C LYS A 738 -0.91 -16.45 -14.82
N LEU A 739 -0.59 -17.73 -14.98
CA LEU A 739 -1.27 -18.83 -14.28
C LEU A 739 -0.85 -18.92 -12.80
N VAL A 740 0.29 -18.32 -12.46
CA VAL A 740 0.87 -18.34 -11.11
C VAL A 740 0.72 -16.94 -10.53
N THR A 741 0.04 -16.85 -9.39
CA THR A 741 -0.19 -15.59 -8.67
C THR A 741 0.92 -15.30 -7.67
N GLU A 742 1.44 -16.35 -7.02
CA GLU A 742 2.53 -16.26 -6.05
C GLU A 742 3.43 -17.49 -6.19
N SER A 743 4.73 -17.30 -5.99
CA SER A 743 5.74 -18.37 -6.02
C SER A 743 6.85 -18.01 -5.05
N MET A 744 7.14 -18.88 -4.08
CA MET A 744 8.14 -18.63 -3.03
C MET A 744 8.93 -19.90 -2.72
N LYS A 745 10.22 -19.76 -2.47
CA LYS A 745 11.06 -20.88 -2.00
C LYS A 745 10.92 -20.99 -0.48
N LEU A 746 10.35 -22.10 -0.01
CA LEU A 746 10.10 -22.33 1.43
C LEU A 746 11.35 -22.84 2.14
N GLN A 747 12.02 -23.84 1.57
CA GLN A 747 13.24 -24.42 2.11
C GLN A 747 14.14 -24.92 0.98
N GLN A 748 15.45 -24.69 1.12
CA GLN A 748 16.45 -25.25 0.23
C GLN A 748 17.13 -26.44 0.92
N ILE A 749 17.11 -27.61 0.29
CA ILE A 749 17.71 -28.83 0.83
C ILE A 749 19.16 -28.98 0.33
N ASP A 750 19.38 -28.79 -0.97
CA ASP A 750 20.70 -28.70 -1.61
C ASP A 750 20.63 -27.86 -2.90
N GLU A 751 21.65 -27.93 -3.75
CA GLU A 751 21.73 -27.16 -5.01
C GLU A 751 20.69 -27.60 -6.04
N ASN A 752 20.18 -28.83 -5.94
CA ASN A 752 19.28 -29.43 -6.91
C ASN A 752 17.90 -29.76 -6.33
N THR A 753 17.70 -29.61 -5.03
CA THR A 753 16.47 -29.98 -4.31
C THR A 753 15.96 -28.83 -3.47
N ASP A 754 14.71 -28.41 -3.71
CA ASP A 754 14.03 -27.38 -2.92
C ASP A 754 12.56 -27.69 -2.66
N ILE A 755 11.98 -27.03 -1.66
CA ILE A 755 10.55 -27.04 -1.38
C ILE A 755 10.02 -25.64 -1.65
N ILE A 756 9.02 -25.54 -2.51
CA ILE A 756 8.40 -24.28 -2.90
C ILE A 756 6.92 -24.22 -2.50
N TYR A 757 6.43 -23.00 -2.39
CA TYR A 757 5.02 -22.67 -2.36
C TYR A 757 4.63 -22.02 -3.68
N GLN A 758 3.52 -22.45 -4.27
CA GLN A 758 2.93 -21.81 -5.44
C GLN A 758 1.43 -21.64 -5.28
N ALA A 759 0.93 -20.46 -5.61
CA ALA A 759 -0.49 -20.19 -5.74
C ALA A 759 -0.84 -19.94 -7.21
N THR A 760 -2.00 -20.44 -7.63
CA THR A 760 -2.51 -20.27 -9.00
C THR A 760 -3.63 -19.25 -9.06
N SER A 761 -3.75 -18.56 -10.20
CA SER A 761 -4.91 -17.73 -10.50
C SER A 761 -6.16 -18.62 -10.62
N PRO A 762 -7.38 -18.08 -10.40
CA PRO A 762 -8.61 -18.78 -10.79
C PRO A 762 -8.56 -19.18 -12.27
N GLN A 763 -9.04 -20.38 -12.59
CA GLN A 763 -8.96 -20.98 -13.92
C GLN A 763 -10.36 -21.22 -14.50
N GLY A 764 -10.44 -21.48 -15.80
CA GLY A 764 -11.70 -21.77 -16.49
C GLY A 764 -12.72 -20.63 -16.41
N GLY A 765 -12.28 -19.37 -16.54
CA GLY A 765 -13.18 -18.20 -16.46
C GLY A 765 -13.73 -17.91 -15.05
N GLY A 766 -13.12 -18.46 -14.00
CA GLY A 766 -13.53 -18.27 -12.61
C GLY A 766 -14.35 -19.42 -12.03
N LEU A 767 -14.70 -20.45 -12.83
CA LEU A 767 -15.34 -21.68 -12.32
C LEU A 767 -14.43 -22.46 -11.36
N ILE A 768 -13.13 -22.42 -11.60
CA ILE A 768 -12.12 -23.05 -10.75
C ILE A 768 -11.46 -21.93 -9.94
N GLY A 769 -11.84 -21.77 -8.67
CA GLY A 769 -11.17 -20.83 -7.74
C GLY A 769 -9.63 -21.02 -7.61
N ALA A 770 -8.95 -20.10 -6.94
CA ALA A 770 -7.50 -20.19 -6.72
C ALA A 770 -7.12 -21.43 -5.91
N ARG A 771 -5.99 -22.06 -6.24
CA ARG A 771 -5.40 -23.18 -5.49
C ARG A 771 -4.01 -22.80 -5.00
N ASP A 772 -3.60 -23.37 -3.87
CA ASP A 772 -2.21 -23.34 -3.44
C ASP A 772 -1.60 -24.74 -3.37
N PHE A 773 -0.28 -24.80 -3.55
CA PHE A 773 0.51 -26.02 -3.63
C PHE A 773 1.80 -25.85 -2.83
N ILE A 774 2.20 -26.92 -2.14
CA ILE A 774 3.53 -27.07 -1.55
C ILE A 774 4.19 -28.19 -2.34
N ILE A 775 5.32 -27.91 -2.99
CA ILE A 775 5.92 -28.80 -3.99
C ILE A 775 7.39 -29.03 -3.63
N LEU A 776 7.78 -30.30 -3.45
CA LEU A 776 9.18 -30.72 -3.44
C LEU A 776 9.63 -30.82 -4.90
N ARG A 777 10.72 -30.14 -5.25
CA ARG A 777 11.30 -30.18 -6.59
C ARG A 777 12.71 -30.71 -6.58
N TYR A 778 13.06 -31.40 -7.65
CA TYR A 778 14.40 -31.90 -7.88
C TYR A 778 14.79 -31.76 -9.34
N ARG A 779 15.98 -31.19 -9.59
CA ARG A 779 16.53 -31.09 -10.95
C ARG A 779 17.71 -32.03 -11.16
N ASN A 780 17.70 -32.74 -12.28
CA ASN A 780 18.87 -33.48 -12.73
C ASN A 780 18.76 -33.80 -14.24
N LYS A 781 19.89 -34.18 -14.84
CA LYS A 781 19.92 -34.78 -16.18
C LYS A 781 19.67 -36.28 -16.06
N TYR A 782 18.72 -36.79 -16.84
CA TYR A 782 18.40 -38.22 -16.88
C TYR A 782 18.08 -38.65 -18.31
N GLY A 783 18.88 -39.57 -18.85
CA GLY A 783 18.84 -39.90 -20.28
C GLY A 783 19.15 -38.68 -21.15
N ASN A 784 18.30 -38.44 -22.16
CA ASN A 784 18.43 -37.30 -23.08
C ASN A 784 17.74 -36.02 -22.57
N TYR A 785 17.15 -36.06 -21.37
CA TYR A 785 16.37 -34.95 -20.83
C TYR A 785 17.09 -34.27 -19.67
N TYR A 786 17.03 -32.94 -19.65
CA TYR A 786 17.17 -32.15 -18.43
C TYR A 786 15.78 -32.08 -17.79
N ILE A 787 15.64 -32.52 -16.55
CA ILE A 787 14.33 -32.67 -15.89
C ILE A 787 14.34 -31.89 -14.57
N SER A 788 13.31 -31.09 -14.36
CA SER A 788 12.89 -30.55 -13.07
C SER A 788 11.60 -31.28 -12.66
N SER A 789 11.71 -32.28 -11.80
CA SER A 789 10.59 -33.03 -11.26
C SER A 789 9.95 -32.32 -10.07
N GLY A 790 8.66 -32.55 -9.84
CA GLY A 790 7.91 -31.93 -8.76
C GLY A 790 6.74 -32.78 -8.28
N MET A 791 6.53 -32.85 -6.96
CA MET A 791 5.40 -33.53 -6.31
C MET A 791 4.99 -32.81 -5.03
N SER A 792 3.71 -32.85 -4.68
CA SER A 792 3.23 -32.20 -3.46
C SER A 792 3.67 -32.92 -2.19
N VAL A 793 4.11 -32.14 -1.20
CA VAL A 793 4.51 -32.64 0.12
C VAL A 793 3.72 -31.96 1.24
N THR A 794 3.48 -32.67 2.33
CA THR A 794 2.74 -32.13 3.48
C THR A 794 3.70 -31.54 4.50
N LEU A 795 3.56 -30.23 4.78
CA LEU A 795 4.27 -29.53 5.85
C LEU A 795 3.28 -29.14 6.96
N LYS A 796 3.33 -29.85 8.10
CA LYS A 796 2.42 -29.59 9.24
C LYS A 796 2.54 -28.17 9.82
N SER A 797 3.71 -27.56 9.67
CA SER A 797 4.01 -26.20 10.11
C SER A 797 3.45 -25.11 9.17
N PHE A 798 2.92 -25.49 8.01
CA PHE A 798 2.38 -24.56 7.02
C PHE A 798 0.84 -24.64 6.98
N PRO A 799 0.12 -23.62 7.50
CA PRO A 799 -1.34 -23.67 7.60
C PRO A 799 -2.02 -23.54 6.23
N ASN A 800 -3.25 -24.05 6.12
CA ASN A 800 -4.12 -23.81 4.96
C ASN A 800 -4.66 -22.37 5.01
N ARG A 801 -4.65 -21.67 3.88
CA ARG A 801 -5.23 -20.33 3.76
C ARG A 801 -6.76 -20.41 3.78
N LYS A 802 -7.42 -19.42 4.40
CA LYS A 802 -8.87 -19.25 4.26
C LYS A 802 -9.17 -18.82 2.82
N ASN A 803 -10.18 -19.43 2.18
CA ASN A 803 -10.62 -19.14 0.81
C ASN A 803 -9.69 -19.58 -0.34
N VAL A 804 -8.64 -20.37 -0.08
CA VAL A 804 -7.82 -21.01 -1.12
C VAL A 804 -7.76 -22.50 -0.85
N THR A 805 -8.11 -23.31 -1.84
CA THR A 805 -8.12 -24.78 -1.69
C THR A 805 -6.70 -25.32 -1.91
N ARG A 806 -6.19 -26.10 -0.95
CA ARG A 806 -4.91 -26.82 -1.08
C ARG A 806 -5.02 -27.91 -2.14
N GLY A 807 -4.44 -27.65 -3.31
CA GLY A 807 -4.27 -28.64 -4.36
C GLY A 807 -3.10 -29.57 -4.07
N GLU A 808 -3.10 -30.72 -4.73
CA GLU A 808 -2.03 -31.72 -4.61
C GLU A 808 -1.55 -32.11 -6.00
N ASN A 809 -0.26 -31.90 -6.26
CA ASN A 809 0.40 -32.41 -7.45
C ASN A 809 0.91 -33.82 -7.18
N GLY A 810 0.54 -34.76 -8.04
CA GLY A 810 1.20 -36.06 -8.14
C GLY A 810 2.53 -35.90 -8.90
N VAL A 811 2.88 -36.89 -9.72
CA VAL A 811 4.08 -36.82 -10.56
C VAL A 811 3.95 -35.75 -11.65
N SER A 812 4.71 -34.67 -11.54
CA SER A 812 4.78 -33.59 -12.54
C SER A 812 6.22 -33.24 -12.87
N CYS A 813 6.50 -32.79 -14.09
CA CYS A 813 7.85 -32.34 -14.44
C CYS A 813 7.88 -31.34 -15.58
N TRP A 814 8.91 -30.49 -15.55
CA TRP A 814 9.39 -29.76 -16.71
C TRP A 814 10.61 -30.49 -17.27
N ALA A 815 10.59 -30.81 -18.55
CA ALA A 815 11.67 -31.52 -19.22
C ALA A 815 12.07 -30.80 -20.51
N ALA A 816 13.36 -30.76 -20.80
CA ALA A 816 13.90 -30.24 -22.05
C ALA A 816 14.89 -31.24 -22.65
N GLU A 817 14.74 -31.53 -23.93
CA GLU A 817 15.72 -32.30 -24.72
C GLU A 817 16.26 -31.45 -25.87
N GLU A 818 17.50 -31.73 -26.25
CA GLU A 818 18.15 -31.11 -27.41
C GLU A 818 17.53 -31.65 -28.71
N LEU A 819 17.42 -30.80 -29.73
CA LEU A 819 16.91 -31.22 -31.05
C LEU A 819 17.99 -31.99 -31.80
N THR A 820 17.62 -33.11 -32.43
CA THR A 820 18.55 -33.94 -33.22
C THR A 820 19.05 -33.26 -34.51
N ASP A 821 18.34 -32.22 -34.98
CA ASP A 821 18.47 -31.69 -36.34
C ASP A 821 19.11 -30.28 -36.43
N GLY A 822 19.89 -29.86 -35.41
CA GLY A 822 21.00 -28.92 -35.66
C GLY A 822 20.91 -27.46 -35.21
N ASP A 823 19.94 -27.06 -34.38
CA ASP A 823 19.99 -25.73 -33.73
C ASP A 823 20.18 -25.85 -32.20
N PRO A 824 21.40 -25.63 -31.67
CA PRO A 824 21.66 -25.70 -30.23
C PRO A 824 21.00 -24.55 -29.44
N SER A 825 20.45 -23.54 -30.13
CA SER A 825 19.71 -22.44 -29.52
C SER A 825 18.24 -22.77 -29.25
N LYS A 826 17.77 -23.95 -29.68
CA LYS A 826 16.38 -24.41 -29.50
C LYS A 826 16.33 -25.76 -28.79
N CYS A 827 15.25 -26.01 -28.09
CA CYS A 827 15.00 -27.31 -27.46
C CYS A 827 13.55 -27.72 -27.58
N ARG A 828 13.29 -29.03 -27.43
CA ARG A 828 11.93 -29.54 -27.24
C ARG A 828 11.63 -29.52 -25.75
N PHE A 829 10.68 -28.69 -25.37
CA PHE A 829 10.18 -28.59 -24.01
C PHE A 829 8.92 -29.44 -23.83
N THR A 830 8.85 -30.16 -22.71
CA THR A 830 7.69 -30.95 -22.31
C THR A 830 7.31 -30.63 -20.87
N TRP A 831 6.04 -30.31 -20.64
CA TRP A 831 5.48 -30.20 -19.28
C TRP A 831 4.49 -31.33 -19.04
N ILE A 832 4.77 -32.19 -18.07
CA ILE A 832 3.85 -33.22 -17.56
C ILE A 832 3.18 -32.68 -16.30
N LEU A 833 1.85 -32.76 -16.25
CA LEU A 833 1.03 -32.27 -15.15
C LEU A 833 0.06 -33.36 -14.69
N ASN A 834 0.28 -33.82 -13.44
CA ASN A 834 -0.67 -34.62 -12.68
C ASN A 834 -1.09 -33.81 -11.45
N THR A 835 -2.31 -33.28 -11.45
CA THR A 835 -2.79 -32.42 -10.38
C THR A 835 -4.21 -32.76 -9.95
N ASN A 836 -4.41 -32.82 -8.64
CA ASN A 836 -5.70 -32.89 -7.99
C ASN A 836 -6.02 -31.53 -7.39
N LEU A 837 -6.88 -30.78 -8.07
CA LEU A 837 -7.30 -29.45 -7.64
C LEU A 837 -8.23 -29.44 -6.41
N LYS A 838 -8.70 -30.63 -5.99
CA LYS A 838 -9.72 -30.87 -4.97
C LYS A 838 -11.04 -30.08 -5.21
N GLY A 839 -12.08 -30.46 -4.47
CA GLY A 839 -13.41 -29.86 -4.54
C GLY A 839 -14.44 -30.71 -5.30
N TRP A 840 -15.63 -30.16 -5.53
CA TRP A 840 -16.82 -30.86 -6.02
C TRP A 840 -17.09 -30.69 -7.53
N LEU A 841 -16.07 -30.29 -8.30
CA LEU A 841 -16.22 -29.96 -9.72
C LEU A 841 -16.20 -31.22 -10.61
N PRO A 842 -17.00 -31.29 -11.69
CA PRO A 842 -16.94 -32.39 -12.64
C PRO A 842 -15.57 -32.53 -13.31
N GLN A 843 -15.04 -33.75 -13.40
CA GLN A 843 -13.70 -34.02 -13.93
C GLN A 843 -13.49 -33.46 -15.35
N LYS A 844 -14.52 -33.50 -16.21
CA LYS A 844 -14.44 -32.92 -17.57
C LYS A 844 -14.15 -31.42 -17.58
N VAL A 845 -14.63 -30.68 -16.58
CA VAL A 845 -14.38 -29.23 -16.45
C VAL A 845 -12.94 -29.00 -15.98
N VAL A 846 -12.48 -29.80 -15.03
CA VAL A 846 -11.10 -29.78 -14.55
C VAL A 846 -10.14 -30.08 -15.70
N ASP A 847 -10.37 -31.15 -16.44
CA ASP A 847 -9.52 -31.59 -17.55
C ASP A 847 -9.40 -30.50 -18.64
N ARG A 848 -10.54 -29.90 -19.03
CA ARG A 848 -10.55 -28.81 -20.03
C ARG A 848 -9.78 -27.58 -19.54
N SER A 849 -9.91 -27.24 -18.26
CA SER A 849 -9.20 -26.11 -17.66
C SER A 849 -7.69 -26.36 -17.61
N LEU A 850 -7.27 -27.57 -17.25
CA LEU A 850 -5.86 -27.96 -17.22
C LEU A 850 -5.24 -27.98 -18.62
N SER A 851 -5.96 -28.50 -19.62
CA SER A 851 -5.53 -28.45 -21.02
C SER A 851 -5.32 -27.01 -21.51
N THR A 852 -6.22 -26.09 -21.14
CA THR A 852 -6.07 -24.65 -21.45
C THR A 852 -4.85 -24.06 -20.74
N ALA A 853 -4.62 -24.39 -19.47
CA ALA A 853 -3.48 -23.91 -18.70
C ALA A 853 -2.14 -24.37 -19.29
N LEU A 854 -2.05 -25.60 -19.82
CA LEU A 854 -0.84 -26.08 -20.51
C LEU A 854 -0.51 -25.22 -21.74
N VAL A 855 -1.52 -24.89 -22.55
CA VAL A 855 -1.37 -24.05 -23.76
C VAL A 855 -0.99 -22.61 -23.42
N ASP A 856 -1.64 -22.03 -22.41
CA ASP A 856 -1.33 -20.68 -21.93
C ASP A 856 0.09 -20.60 -21.40
N PHE A 857 0.55 -21.60 -20.65
CA PHE A 857 1.92 -21.67 -20.15
C PHE A 857 2.95 -21.65 -21.28
N MET A 858 2.76 -22.44 -22.33
CA MET A 858 3.66 -22.44 -23.50
C MET A 858 3.69 -21.07 -24.18
N SER A 859 2.56 -20.37 -24.22
CA SER A 859 2.47 -19.03 -24.80
C SER A 859 3.22 -17.99 -23.95
N TYR A 860 3.09 -18.06 -22.61
CA TYR A 860 3.82 -17.19 -21.69
C TYR A 860 5.32 -17.46 -21.67
N LEU A 861 5.72 -18.74 -21.71
CA LEU A 861 7.12 -19.14 -21.73
C LEU A 861 7.83 -18.61 -22.99
N ARG A 862 7.24 -18.77 -24.17
CA ARG A 862 7.83 -18.24 -25.42
C ARG A 862 7.98 -16.72 -25.38
N LYS A 863 6.93 -16.01 -24.94
CA LYS A 863 6.99 -14.55 -24.82
C LYS A 863 8.12 -14.10 -23.88
N TYR A 864 8.28 -14.79 -22.75
CA TYR A 864 9.35 -14.51 -21.79
C TYR A 864 10.74 -14.73 -22.39
N LEU A 865 10.94 -15.83 -23.12
CA LEU A 865 12.20 -16.11 -23.82
C LEU A 865 12.49 -15.06 -24.92
N ASP A 866 11.48 -14.63 -25.68
CA ASP A 866 11.62 -13.60 -26.72
C ASP A 866 12.03 -12.23 -26.15
N GLU A 867 11.52 -11.87 -24.97
CA GLU A 867 11.89 -10.65 -24.25
C GLU A 867 13.31 -10.74 -23.68
N TYR A 868 13.66 -11.90 -23.11
CA TYR A 868 14.99 -12.15 -22.57
C TYR A 868 16.08 -12.09 -23.64
N GLN A 869 15.86 -12.72 -24.80
CA GLN A 869 16.82 -12.68 -25.92
C GLN A 869 16.98 -11.26 -26.49
N ARG A 870 15.91 -10.46 -26.51
CA ARG A 870 15.98 -9.05 -26.94
C ARG A 870 16.83 -8.19 -25.99
N HIS A 871 16.82 -8.48 -24.69
CA HIS A 871 17.67 -7.80 -23.71
C HIS A 871 19.11 -8.30 -23.69
N ALA A 872 19.36 -9.54 -24.12
CA ALA A 872 20.71 -10.10 -24.20
C ALA A 872 21.48 -9.65 -25.47
N ASN A 873 20.77 -9.24 -26.52
CA ASN A 873 21.34 -8.79 -27.80
C ASN A 873 21.48 -7.25 -27.91
N THR A 874 21.14 -6.51 -26.85
CA THR A 874 21.29 -5.05 -26.71
C THR A 874 22.21 -4.74 -25.55
#